data_AF-A0A0Q9KXU0-F1
#
_entry.id   AF-A0A0Q9KXU0-F1
#
_cell.length_a   1.000
_cell.length_b   1.000
_cell.length_c   1.000
_cell.angle_alpha   90.00
_cell.angle_beta   90.00
_cell.angle_gamma   90.00
#
_symmetry.space_group_name_H-M   'P 1'
#
loop_
_entity.id
_entity.type
_entity.pdbx_description
1 polymer ?
#
loop_
_entity_poly.entity_id
_entity_poly.type
_entity_poly.pdbx_seq_one_letter_code
_entity_poly.pdbx_strand_id
1 'polypeptide(L)'
;MITVRFVYITGIKRRLFHNARLSGTWNSWGDIPMREITAEDGCPAFELPVNFDDGLAGQEIRWGVRLDGPSGVNQWGIVTEDPDVGVIRPERHTILPEAGGQSTARYHLTLSRFLGAQKLYQGGEERIRFAVWAPNAKKVEVVFGKKDNGYIADDGTGIDPNQPAVALHDIGGGIWASVPQPDFQSFVGLPYMYRIQNAQGATRMRTDIHSRWQIGRGDVDPQHSPWDGHPATLDGSVSCSVVIDQDVVRKEFEPTTTPPTQITDEEFWFSEFTSGKPVPSRLTELVIYELHIGSLGYVPPNAGNVQVAGNLQDAMDFIPHLVSLGVNAVELLPVSEFGGTRAWGYGNTHHFVIESSAGGRDKYKHFIRECHRNGIAVIQDVVYNHFDTSRQARAEELYDSDAPEQDIYFWYEGRSTDYSHPRNGYLQNGSSGRTPRLWEENVRQLFTSSAAEFAEEFHIDGFRVDLTEAIHRDHWHEPDGAPVGAPRPFGHKLLREWSRTLNLIRPSAMRIAEDHSGWSAITEPTDSTGMGFNAAWFSDLYHDLIGDASNQAGRARVLHRAGFGGDDPVPLSQLSGSLAATSGARVVYHECHDEVGNDGGTMRTIRVAVNDAALYGPTRDAAEARTRVAAGISVLSAGTPMFFMGEEIGAGEPFLIGDILKHRVDILGERHRSGANLFRYYQDLIRLRRSSRGLRSRNIDIIHASNENRVIAFTRNDGTTRELVVASLNNRPFDDGYTIQSSTERLSPGAWQEVFNSDSRFYGGSDVGNVGATLPSQDGRISMQLPANGLIVLRRI
;
A
#
# COMPACT_ATOMS: atom_id res chain seq x y z
N MET A 1 21.69 25.23 -37.91
CA MET A 1 20.95 25.31 -36.63
C MET A 1 20.51 23.91 -36.27
N ILE A 2 20.87 23.49 -35.06
CA ILE A 2 20.42 22.24 -34.45
C ILE A 2 18.99 22.44 -33.95
N THR A 3 18.11 21.45 -34.10
CA THR A 3 16.75 21.50 -33.52
C THR A 3 16.52 20.33 -32.57
N VAL A 4 16.17 20.63 -31.32
CA VAL A 4 15.73 19.61 -30.35
C VAL A 4 14.27 19.84 -30.03
N ARG A 5 13.44 18.81 -30.25
CA ARG A 5 12.05 18.80 -29.81
C ARG A 5 11.98 18.24 -28.40
N PHE A 6 11.59 19.06 -27.42
CA PHE A 6 11.33 18.60 -26.06
C PHE A 6 9.87 18.16 -25.95
N VAL A 7 9.63 16.99 -25.38
CA VAL A 7 8.27 16.44 -25.21
C VAL A 7 8.12 15.88 -23.79
N TYR A 8 7.10 16.36 -23.09
CA TYR A 8 6.65 15.86 -21.79
C TYR A 8 5.33 15.11 -21.98
N ILE A 9 5.34 13.80 -21.72
CA ILE A 9 4.19 12.91 -21.89
C ILE A 9 3.68 12.53 -20.50
N THR A 10 2.42 12.80 -20.20
CA THR A 10 1.87 12.48 -18.87
C THR A 10 1.62 10.99 -18.70
N GLY A 11 1.13 10.32 -19.75
CA GLY A 11 0.58 8.96 -19.66
C GLY A 11 -0.69 8.88 -18.81
N ILE A 12 -1.32 10.03 -18.50
CA ILE A 12 -2.51 10.15 -17.65
C ILE A 12 -3.61 10.82 -18.47
N LYS A 13 -4.79 10.19 -18.57
CA LYS A 13 -5.92 10.73 -19.36
C LYS A 13 -6.51 12.02 -18.80
N ARG A 14 -6.61 12.12 -17.47
CA ARG A 14 -7.15 13.30 -16.81
C ARG A 14 -6.26 14.51 -17.12
N ARG A 15 -6.87 15.62 -17.54
CA ARG A 15 -6.15 16.87 -17.81
C ARG A 15 -5.75 17.55 -16.50
N LEU A 16 -4.64 17.09 -15.92
CA LEU A 16 -4.14 17.52 -14.62
C LEU A 16 -3.35 18.83 -14.68
N PHE A 17 -2.52 18.98 -15.71
CA PHE A 17 -1.53 20.05 -15.77
C PHE A 17 -1.91 21.11 -16.79
N HIS A 18 -1.48 22.33 -16.53
CA HIS A 18 -1.56 23.44 -17.47
C HIS A 18 -0.36 24.36 -17.30
N ASN A 19 -0.22 25.33 -18.21
CA ASN A 19 0.86 26.31 -18.19
C ASN A 19 2.26 25.65 -18.15
N ALA A 20 2.46 24.56 -18.89
CA ALA A 20 3.75 23.87 -18.92
C ALA A 20 4.84 24.76 -19.50
N ARG A 21 6.03 24.77 -18.88
CA ARG A 21 7.17 25.58 -19.30
C ARG A 21 8.45 24.75 -19.30
N LEU A 22 9.21 24.83 -20.38
CA LEU A 22 10.52 24.23 -20.49
C LEU A 22 11.55 25.12 -19.79
N SER A 23 12.34 24.54 -18.90
CA SER A 23 13.45 25.20 -18.21
C SER A 23 14.76 24.49 -18.60
N GLY A 24 15.85 25.23 -18.84
CA GLY A 24 17.11 24.61 -19.27
C GLY A 24 18.36 25.43 -19.00
N THR A 25 19.53 24.79 -19.09
CA THR A 25 20.82 25.46 -18.82
C THR A 25 21.19 26.51 -19.87
N TRP A 26 20.72 26.36 -21.11
CA TRP A 26 21.11 27.21 -22.25
C TRP A 26 20.46 28.59 -22.29
N ASN A 27 19.45 28.84 -21.46
CA ASN A 27 18.73 30.11 -21.41
C ASN A 27 18.78 30.75 -20.01
N SER A 28 19.84 30.45 -19.24
CA SER A 28 19.99 30.87 -17.85
C SER A 28 18.83 30.44 -16.94
N TRP A 29 18.21 29.29 -17.22
CA TRP A 29 17.01 28.78 -16.54
C TRP A 29 15.77 29.68 -16.66
N GLY A 30 15.66 30.43 -17.75
CA GLY A 30 14.42 31.09 -18.11
C GLY A 30 13.36 30.09 -18.57
N ASP A 31 12.14 30.19 -18.06
CA ASP A 31 11.05 29.28 -18.44
C ASP A 31 10.42 29.70 -19.79
N ILE A 32 10.32 28.78 -20.74
CA ILE A 32 9.69 29.00 -22.05
C ILE A 32 8.38 28.20 -22.14
N PRO A 33 7.23 28.84 -22.44
CA PRO A 33 5.96 28.12 -22.56
C PRO A 33 6.01 26.98 -23.58
N MET A 34 5.49 25.82 -23.18
CA MET A 34 5.32 24.65 -24.04
C MET A 34 3.89 24.60 -24.59
N ARG A 35 3.74 24.09 -25.82
CA ARG A 35 2.44 23.87 -26.43
C ARG A 35 1.83 22.57 -25.92
N GLU A 36 0.60 22.61 -25.43
CA GLU A 36 -0.18 21.41 -25.14
C GLU A 36 -0.59 20.70 -26.44
N ILE A 37 -0.45 19.38 -26.45
CA ILE A 37 -0.81 18.47 -27.53
C ILE A 37 -1.50 17.24 -26.94
N THR A 38 -2.14 16.44 -27.79
CA THR A 38 -2.58 15.09 -27.43
C THR A 38 -1.53 14.10 -27.95
N ALA A 39 -0.97 13.29 -27.06
CA ALA A 39 -0.05 12.22 -27.43
C ALA A 39 -0.79 11.05 -28.11
N GLU A 40 -0.03 10.14 -28.70
CA GLU A 40 -0.56 8.97 -29.41
C GLU A 40 -1.33 7.99 -28.51
N ASP A 41 -1.10 8.03 -27.20
CA ASP A 41 -1.85 7.28 -26.17
C ASP A 41 -3.19 7.94 -25.78
N GLY A 42 -3.52 9.07 -26.42
CA GLY A 42 -4.72 9.87 -26.16
C GLY A 42 -4.60 10.78 -24.93
N CYS A 43 -3.44 10.82 -24.25
CA CYS A 43 -3.24 11.62 -23.05
C CYS A 43 -2.74 13.04 -23.39
N PRO A 44 -3.00 14.04 -22.52
CA PRO A 44 -2.36 15.35 -22.62
C PRO A 44 -0.84 15.24 -22.57
N ALA A 45 -0.16 16.00 -23.40
CA ALA A 45 1.30 16.11 -23.43
C ALA A 45 1.70 17.55 -23.78
N PHE A 46 2.96 17.90 -23.57
CA PHE A 46 3.47 19.24 -23.86
C PHE A 46 4.73 19.16 -24.67
N GLU A 47 4.90 20.07 -25.63
CA GLU A 47 6.08 20.10 -26.47
C GLU A 47 6.59 21.49 -26.81
N LEU A 48 7.90 21.56 -27.10
CA LEU A 48 8.55 22.76 -27.58
C LEU A 48 9.78 22.40 -28.44
N PRO A 49 9.81 22.75 -29.73
CA PRO A 49 11.05 22.74 -30.50
C PRO A 49 11.92 23.94 -30.13
N VAL A 50 13.20 23.69 -29.83
CA VAL A 50 14.21 24.71 -29.54
C VAL A 50 15.34 24.60 -30.54
N ASN A 51 15.78 25.74 -31.09
CA ASN A 51 16.91 25.80 -32.00
C ASN A 51 18.18 26.23 -31.26
N PHE A 52 19.28 25.53 -31.52
CA PHE A 52 20.59 25.77 -30.96
C PHE A 52 21.59 26.12 -32.06
N ASP A 53 22.62 26.89 -31.71
CA ASP A 53 23.74 27.19 -32.60
C ASP A 53 24.50 25.90 -32.94
N ASP A 54 24.93 25.76 -34.20
CA ASP A 54 25.65 24.56 -34.66
C ASP A 54 26.99 24.37 -33.92
N GLY A 55 27.59 25.43 -33.37
CA GLY A 55 28.78 25.37 -32.53
C GLY A 55 28.56 24.67 -31.17
N LEU A 56 27.31 24.37 -30.80
CA LEU A 56 26.97 23.60 -29.60
C LEU A 56 26.80 22.10 -29.90
N ALA A 57 27.04 21.64 -31.13
CA ALA A 57 26.97 20.22 -31.49
C ALA A 57 27.78 19.35 -30.54
N GLY A 58 27.19 18.23 -30.09
CA GLY A 58 27.83 17.29 -29.16
C GLY A 58 27.91 17.77 -27.71
N GLN A 59 27.45 18.99 -27.38
CA GLN A 59 27.37 19.44 -25.99
C GLN A 59 26.17 18.82 -25.28
N GLU A 60 26.37 18.50 -24.00
CA GLU A 60 25.31 18.05 -23.11
C GLU A 60 24.59 19.26 -22.50
N ILE A 61 23.26 19.22 -22.55
CA ILE A 61 22.40 20.25 -21.95
C ILE A 61 21.47 19.61 -20.92
N ARG A 62 21.12 20.38 -19.89
CA ARG A 62 20.12 19.96 -18.89
C ARG A 62 18.82 20.71 -19.09
N TRP A 63 17.73 20.01 -18.84
CA TRP A 63 16.39 20.53 -18.99
C TRP A 63 15.42 19.93 -17.97
N GLY A 64 14.33 20.64 -17.74
CA GLY A 64 13.20 20.14 -16.98
C GLY A 64 11.92 20.87 -17.38
N VAL A 65 10.81 20.50 -16.74
CA VAL A 65 9.49 21.08 -17.03
C VAL A 65 8.89 21.62 -15.76
N ARG A 66 8.42 22.86 -15.79
CA ARG A 66 7.59 23.46 -14.76
C ARG A 66 6.12 23.36 -15.14
N LEU A 67 5.29 22.94 -14.20
CA LEU A 67 3.86 22.72 -14.38
C LEU A 67 3.07 23.46 -13.31
N ASP A 68 1.85 23.87 -13.65
CA ASP A 68 0.83 24.22 -12.68
C ASP A 68 -0.22 23.09 -12.68
N GLY A 69 -0.74 22.71 -11.51
CA GLY A 69 -1.65 21.57 -11.38
C GLY A 69 -2.15 21.35 -9.95
N PRO A 70 -2.57 20.12 -9.59
CA PRO A 70 -3.18 19.79 -8.30
C PRO A 70 -2.30 20.15 -7.08
N SER A 71 -0.98 19.99 -7.18
CA SER A 71 -0.03 20.31 -6.10
C SER A 71 0.31 21.80 -6.00
N GLY A 72 -0.23 22.64 -6.89
CA GLY A 72 0.01 24.08 -6.90
C GLY A 72 0.67 24.57 -8.18
N VAL A 73 1.25 25.76 -8.11
CA VAL A 73 1.90 26.42 -9.25
C VAL A 73 3.41 26.16 -9.24
N ASN A 74 4.01 26.19 -10.42
CA ASN A 74 5.45 26.12 -10.64
C ASN A 74 6.16 24.88 -10.06
N GLN A 75 5.46 23.75 -10.08
CA GLN A 75 5.96 22.46 -9.63
C GLN A 75 6.89 21.86 -10.70
N TRP A 76 7.92 21.13 -10.28
CA TRP A 76 8.70 20.32 -11.22
C TRP A 76 7.86 19.16 -11.72
N GLY A 77 7.72 19.03 -13.04
CA GLY A 77 6.99 17.94 -13.69
C GLY A 77 7.82 16.69 -13.91
N ILE A 78 9.15 16.82 -13.96
CA ILE A 78 10.06 15.68 -13.93
C ILE A 78 10.22 15.28 -12.47
N VAL A 79 9.99 14.02 -12.13
CA VAL A 79 10.00 13.55 -10.73
C VAL A 79 11.17 12.63 -10.45
N THR A 80 11.63 11.94 -11.49
CA THR A 80 12.84 11.10 -11.54
C THR A 80 14.09 11.90 -11.29
N GLU A 81 14.98 11.35 -10.47
CA GLU A 81 16.27 11.95 -10.18
C GLU A 81 17.34 11.48 -11.16
N ASP A 82 18.36 12.31 -11.30
CA ASP A 82 19.63 11.96 -11.93
C ASP A 82 20.15 10.60 -11.42
N PRO A 83 20.68 9.72 -12.29
CA PRO A 83 21.22 8.43 -11.88
C PRO A 83 22.40 8.53 -10.89
N ASP A 84 23.09 9.67 -10.81
CA ASP A 84 24.19 9.84 -9.86
C ASP A 84 23.69 9.79 -8.41
N VAL A 85 24.36 8.93 -7.62
CA VAL A 85 24.04 8.57 -6.22
C VAL A 85 23.81 9.77 -5.29
N GLY A 86 24.54 10.87 -5.50
CA GLY A 86 24.47 12.07 -4.65
C GLY A 86 23.60 13.20 -5.20
N VAL A 87 22.96 13.03 -6.35
CA VAL A 87 22.25 14.10 -7.05
C VAL A 87 20.75 13.97 -6.85
N ILE A 88 20.15 14.95 -6.16
CA ILE A 88 18.70 15.04 -5.93
C ILE A 88 18.12 16.12 -6.85
N ARG A 89 18.34 16.00 -8.16
CA ARG A 89 17.83 16.97 -9.15
C ARG A 89 16.77 16.31 -10.03
N PRO A 90 15.56 16.90 -10.12
CA PRO A 90 14.51 16.47 -11.04
C PRO A 90 14.72 17.04 -12.46
N GLU A 91 15.91 16.81 -13.03
CA GLU A 91 16.30 17.34 -14.35
C GLU A 91 16.73 16.18 -15.26
N ARG A 92 16.71 16.44 -16.57
CA ARG A 92 17.13 15.51 -17.62
C ARG A 92 18.27 16.07 -18.42
N HIS A 93 19.04 15.17 -18.99
CA HIS A 93 20.21 15.48 -19.79
C HIS A 93 19.97 15.01 -21.22
N THR A 94 20.43 15.78 -22.20
CA THR A 94 20.41 15.35 -23.60
C THR A 94 21.63 15.91 -24.32
N ILE A 95 22.18 15.13 -25.26
CA ILE A 95 23.31 15.54 -26.09
C ILE A 95 22.77 16.17 -27.36
N LEU A 96 23.24 17.37 -27.69
CA LEU A 96 22.87 18.05 -28.92
C LEU A 96 23.41 17.26 -30.13
N PRO A 97 22.59 17.01 -31.16
CA PRO A 97 23.02 16.27 -32.34
C PRO A 97 24.08 17.06 -33.13
N GLU A 98 24.58 16.44 -34.21
CA GLU A 98 25.49 17.10 -35.14
C GLU A 98 24.90 18.40 -35.74
N ALA A 99 25.77 19.26 -36.28
CA ALA A 99 25.36 20.54 -36.87
C ALA A 99 24.27 20.36 -37.93
N GLY A 100 23.19 21.16 -37.84
CA GLY A 100 22.00 21.00 -38.69
C GLY A 100 21.11 19.78 -38.38
N GLY A 101 21.49 18.96 -37.39
CA GLY A 101 20.79 17.76 -36.98
C GLY A 101 19.50 18.05 -36.20
N GLN A 102 18.65 17.03 -36.12
CA GLN A 102 17.39 17.07 -35.38
C GLN A 102 17.31 15.91 -34.40
N SER A 103 16.84 16.17 -33.19
CA SER A 103 16.60 15.13 -32.17
C SER A 103 15.33 15.41 -31.38
N THR A 104 14.90 14.44 -30.58
CA THR A 104 13.79 14.62 -29.63
C THR A 104 14.22 14.17 -28.24
N ALA A 105 14.08 15.06 -27.26
CA ALA A 105 14.24 14.75 -25.85
C ALA A 105 12.85 14.50 -25.25
N ARG A 106 12.57 13.27 -24.82
CA ARG A 106 11.26 12.87 -24.29
C ARG A 106 11.37 12.51 -22.81
N TYR A 107 10.35 12.87 -22.05
CA TYR A 107 10.15 12.37 -20.70
C TYR A 107 8.71 11.88 -20.54
N HIS A 108 8.56 10.68 -20.00
CA HIS A 108 7.30 10.10 -19.59
C HIS A 108 7.17 10.26 -18.08
N LEU A 109 6.11 10.91 -17.61
CA LEU A 109 5.80 10.97 -16.17
C LEU A 109 5.44 9.56 -15.66
N THR A 110 4.72 8.79 -16.47
CA THR A 110 4.39 7.39 -16.20
C THR A 110 4.64 6.54 -17.45
N LEU A 111 5.05 5.30 -17.26
CA LEU A 111 5.21 4.31 -18.33
C LEU A 111 3.93 3.50 -18.57
N SER A 112 2.88 3.74 -17.78
CA SER A 112 1.63 2.97 -17.73
C SER A 112 0.89 2.85 -19.05
N ARG A 113 1.04 3.85 -19.94
CA ARG A 113 0.47 3.90 -21.30
C ARG A 113 1.51 3.80 -22.42
N PHE A 114 2.76 3.50 -22.06
CA PHE A 114 3.87 3.38 -23.00
C PHE A 114 4.34 1.94 -23.16
N LEU A 115 4.67 1.28 -22.06
CA LEU A 115 5.09 -0.13 -22.02
C LEU A 115 3.89 -1.06 -21.91
N GLY A 116 4.06 -2.29 -22.38
CA GLY A 116 3.03 -3.31 -22.47
C GLY A 116 2.18 -3.25 -23.72
N ALA A 117 0.98 -3.82 -23.68
CA ALA A 117 -0.02 -3.75 -24.75
C ALA A 117 -0.87 -2.49 -24.64
N GLN A 118 -0.64 -1.52 -25.52
CA GLN A 118 -1.16 -0.15 -25.41
C GLN A 118 -2.03 0.25 -26.59
N LYS A 119 -3.24 0.75 -26.29
CA LYS A 119 -4.14 1.38 -27.26
C LYS A 119 -3.57 2.74 -27.68
N LEU A 120 -3.51 2.98 -28.98
CA LEU A 120 -3.05 4.23 -29.58
C LEU A 120 -4.10 4.82 -30.53
N TYR A 121 -3.99 6.11 -30.79
CA TYR A 121 -4.82 6.87 -31.71
C TYR A 121 -3.97 7.44 -32.84
N GLN A 122 -4.17 6.95 -34.07
CA GLN A 122 -3.42 7.42 -35.25
C GLN A 122 -4.38 7.68 -36.41
N GLY A 123 -4.44 8.93 -36.90
CA GLY A 123 -5.32 9.29 -38.02
C GLY A 123 -6.82 9.16 -37.70
N GLY A 124 -7.20 9.14 -36.41
CA GLY A 124 -8.57 8.89 -35.96
C GLY A 124 -8.92 7.42 -35.78
N GLU A 125 -7.99 6.50 -36.07
CA GLU A 125 -8.17 5.05 -35.89
C GLU A 125 -7.54 4.56 -34.58
N GLU A 126 -8.17 3.57 -33.95
CA GLU A 126 -7.63 2.84 -32.81
C GLU A 126 -6.62 1.79 -33.28
N ARG A 127 -5.43 1.81 -32.69
CA ARG A 127 -4.32 0.90 -32.99
C ARG A 127 -3.76 0.30 -31.71
N ILE A 128 -2.95 -0.76 -31.83
CA ILE A 128 -2.23 -1.35 -30.71
C ILE A 128 -0.72 -1.28 -30.92
N ARG A 129 0.02 -0.90 -29.88
CA ARG A 129 1.47 -1.09 -29.80
C ARG A 129 1.79 -2.04 -28.66
N PHE A 130 2.72 -2.94 -28.90
CA PHE A 130 3.37 -3.70 -27.84
C PHE A 130 4.76 -3.11 -27.61
N ALA A 131 5.13 -2.86 -26.36
CA ALA A 131 6.47 -2.38 -26.01
C ALA A 131 7.00 -3.00 -24.72
N VAL A 132 8.30 -3.31 -24.69
CA VAL A 132 8.95 -3.96 -23.54
C VAL A 132 10.39 -3.48 -23.39
N TRP A 133 10.84 -3.31 -22.15
CA TRP A 133 12.24 -3.05 -21.85
C TRP A 133 13.01 -4.38 -21.77
N ALA A 134 13.98 -4.55 -22.66
CA ALA A 134 14.82 -5.74 -22.80
C ALA A 134 16.17 -5.36 -23.45
N PRO A 135 17.02 -4.59 -22.77
CA PRO A 135 18.24 -4.00 -23.32
C PRO A 135 19.27 -5.02 -23.83
N ASN A 136 19.28 -6.25 -23.30
CA ASN A 136 20.23 -7.30 -23.68
C ASN A 136 19.68 -8.24 -24.76
N ALA A 137 18.40 -8.11 -25.14
CA ALA A 137 17.76 -8.98 -26.10
C ALA A 137 18.35 -8.81 -27.51
N LYS A 138 18.42 -9.92 -28.25
CA LYS A 138 18.80 -9.94 -29.68
C LYS A 138 17.60 -9.83 -30.61
N LYS A 139 16.45 -10.32 -30.16
CA LYS A 139 15.19 -10.30 -30.90
C LYS A 139 14.03 -10.35 -29.91
N VAL A 140 13.00 -9.56 -30.17
CA VAL A 140 11.76 -9.59 -29.41
C VAL A 140 10.58 -9.67 -30.37
N GLU A 141 9.61 -10.52 -30.06
CA GLU A 141 8.31 -10.57 -30.73
C GLU A 141 7.21 -10.91 -29.72
N VAL A 142 5.98 -10.54 -30.04
CA VAL A 142 4.80 -10.92 -29.27
C VAL A 142 4.19 -12.14 -29.92
N VAL A 143 3.96 -13.18 -29.12
CA VAL A 143 3.23 -14.39 -29.51
C VAL A 143 1.93 -14.47 -28.73
N PHE A 144 0.91 -15.04 -29.36
CA PHE A 144 -0.44 -15.09 -28.81
C PHE A 144 -0.81 -16.51 -28.41
N GLY A 145 -1.42 -16.67 -27.26
CA GLY A 145 -1.87 -17.95 -26.72
C GLY A 145 -3.32 -18.22 -27.10
N LYS A 146 -3.73 -19.49 -27.07
CA LYS A 146 -5.14 -19.85 -27.30
C LYS A 146 -6.02 -19.38 -26.13
N LYS A 147 -7.18 -18.78 -26.42
CA LYS A 147 -8.11 -18.25 -25.40
C LYS A 147 -8.67 -19.31 -24.45
N ASP A 148 -8.86 -20.53 -24.94
CA ASP A 148 -9.39 -21.67 -24.18
C ASP A 148 -8.33 -22.37 -23.31
N ASN A 149 -7.07 -21.99 -23.46
CA ASN A 149 -5.95 -22.49 -22.69
C ASN A 149 -5.41 -21.37 -21.78
N GLY A 150 -4.84 -20.31 -22.35
CA GLY A 150 -4.28 -19.19 -21.59
C GLY A 150 -2.82 -19.39 -21.15
N TYR A 151 -2.12 -20.37 -21.69
CA TYR A 151 -0.73 -20.62 -21.35
C TYR A 151 0.12 -20.85 -22.60
N ILE A 152 1.37 -20.40 -22.54
CA ILE A 152 2.40 -20.70 -23.54
C ILE A 152 3.61 -21.28 -22.79
N ALA A 153 3.97 -22.50 -23.14
CA ALA A 153 5.15 -23.18 -22.62
C ALA A 153 6.43 -22.67 -23.29
N ASP A 154 7.59 -22.99 -22.69
CA ASP A 154 8.88 -22.52 -23.20
C ASP A 154 9.26 -23.12 -24.55
N ASP A 155 8.71 -24.28 -24.89
CA ASP A 155 8.84 -24.91 -26.22
C ASP A 155 7.89 -24.32 -27.28
N GLY A 156 7.05 -23.35 -26.89
CA GLY A 156 6.05 -22.71 -27.76
C GLY A 156 4.70 -23.44 -27.82
N THR A 157 4.53 -24.55 -27.11
CA THR A 157 3.22 -25.21 -26.99
C THR A 157 2.23 -24.25 -26.34
N GLY A 158 1.04 -24.12 -26.94
CA GLY A 158 0.00 -23.19 -26.49
C GLY A 158 -0.13 -21.93 -27.34
N ILE A 159 0.85 -21.64 -28.21
CA ILE A 159 0.73 -20.57 -29.22
C ILE A 159 -0.45 -20.87 -30.15
N ASP A 160 -1.28 -19.85 -30.42
CA ASP A 160 -2.34 -19.93 -31.42
C ASP A 160 -1.74 -19.85 -32.84
N PRO A 161 -1.82 -20.92 -33.65
CA PRO A 161 -1.28 -20.92 -35.00
C PRO A 161 -2.03 -19.97 -35.95
N ASN A 162 -3.22 -19.51 -35.58
CA ASN A 162 -4.03 -18.62 -36.41
C ASN A 162 -3.75 -17.13 -36.16
N GLN A 163 -3.03 -16.80 -35.09
CA GLN A 163 -2.69 -15.44 -34.73
C GLN A 163 -1.20 -15.16 -35.00
N PRO A 164 -0.86 -14.37 -36.03
CA PRO A 164 0.53 -14.08 -36.38
C PRO A 164 1.28 -13.38 -35.24
N ALA A 165 2.56 -13.72 -35.08
CA ALA A 165 3.44 -13.01 -34.15
C ALA A 165 3.69 -11.57 -34.62
N VAL A 166 3.82 -10.64 -33.67
CA VAL A 166 4.13 -9.23 -33.95
C VAL A 166 5.60 -8.97 -33.61
N ALA A 167 6.40 -8.61 -34.60
CA ALA A 167 7.81 -8.27 -34.40
C ALA A 167 7.95 -6.91 -33.69
N LEU A 168 8.89 -6.82 -32.76
CA LEU A 168 9.28 -5.58 -32.11
C LEU A 168 10.67 -5.16 -32.60
N HIS A 169 10.93 -3.86 -32.55
CA HIS A 169 12.20 -3.25 -32.96
C HIS A 169 12.75 -2.39 -31.81
N ASP A 170 14.06 -2.38 -31.63
CA ASP A 170 14.71 -1.46 -30.69
C ASP A 170 14.48 -0.01 -31.13
N ILE A 171 13.84 0.76 -30.25
CA ILE A 171 13.55 2.19 -30.43
C ILE A 171 14.47 3.08 -29.60
N GLY A 172 15.50 2.51 -28.97
CA GLY A 172 16.47 3.18 -28.11
C GLY A 172 16.20 2.96 -26.62
N GLY A 173 17.25 3.13 -25.80
CA GLY A 173 17.15 2.95 -24.34
C GLY A 173 16.89 1.51 -23.90
N GLY A 174 17.12 0.54 -24.78
CA GLY A 174 16.81 -0.87 -24.55
C GLY A 174 15.33 -1.22 -24.64
N ILE A 175 14.51 -0.32 -25.20
CA ILE A 175 13.07 -0.52 -25.35
C ILE A 175 12.79 -1.06 -26.74
N TRP A 176 12.08 -2.19 -26.79
CA TRP A 176 11.61 -2.81 -28.01
C TRP A 176 10.14 -2.46 -28.19
N ALA A 177 9.74 -1.99 -29.37
CA ALA A 177 8.35 -1.65 -29.67
C ALA A 177 7.91 -2.12 -31.05
N SER A 178 6.64 -2.51 -31.19
CA SER A 178 6.06 -2.85 -32.47
C SER A 178 5.73 -1.59 -33.25
N VAL A 179 5.74 -1.68 -34.58
CA VAL A 179 4.95 -0.73 -35.38
C VAL A 179 3.48 -0.85 -34.94
N PRO A 180 2.74 0.25 -34.73
CA PRO A 180 1.34 0.18 -34.33
C PRO A 180 0.51 -0.67 -35.30
N GLN A 181 -0.10 -1.74 -34.78
CA GLN A 181 -0.96 -2.64 -35.56
C GLN A 181 -2.37 -2.02 -35.67
N PRO A 182 -3.04 -2.15 -36.82
CA PRO A 182 -4.42 -1.69 -36.98
C PRO A 182 -5.40 -2.57 -36.20
N ASP A 183 -6.65 -2.12 -36.09
CA ASP A 183 -7.77 -2.89 -35.51
C ASP A 183 -7.51 -3.36 -34.07
N PHE A 184 -7.31 -2.39 -33.17
CA PHE A 184 -7.12 -2.61 -31.73
C PHE A 184 -8.15 -3.59 -31.14
N GLN A 185 -9.42 -3.48 -31.53
CA GLN A 185 -10.51 -4.30 -30.98
C GLN A 185 -10.36 -5.79 -31.27
N SER A 186 -9.73 -6.18 -32.39
CA SER A 186 -9.44 -7.59 -32.67
C SER A 186 -8.45 -8.22 -31.68
N PHE A 187 -7.61 -7.40 -31.04
CA PHE A 187 -6.61 -7.86 -30.07
C PHE A 187 -7.18 -7.98 -28.66
N VAL A 188 -8.24 -7.24 -28.32
CA VAL A 188 -8.81 -7.23 -26.97
C VAL A 188 -9.22 -8.66 -26.54
N GLY A 189 -8.73 -9.07 -25.37
CA GLY A 189 -8.93 -10.40 -24.82
C GLY A 189 -8.05 -11.49 -25.42
N LEU A 190 -7.07 -11.17 -26.28
CA LEU A 190 -6.04 -12.13 -26.69
C LEU A 190 -5.01 -12.33 -25.55
N PRO A 191 -4.74 -13.59 -25.14
CA PRO A 191 -3.59 -13.92 -24.31
C PRO A 191 -2.30 -13.73 -25.12
N TYR A 192 -1.27 -13.17 -24.51
CA TYR A 192 0.04 -12.96 -25.14
C TYR A 192 1.21 -13.14 -24.16
N MET A 193 2.39 -13.38 -24.73
CA MET A 193 3.69 -13.32 -24.07
C MET A 193 4.71 -12.69 -25.01
N TYR A 194 5.79 -12.14 -24.45
CA TYR A 194 6.98 -11.80 -25.20
C TYR A 194 7.82 -13.05 -25.44
N ARG A 195 8.12 -13.36 -26.70
CA ARG A 195 9.14 -14.33 -27.09
C ARG A 195 10.45 -13.57 -27.31
N ILE A 196 11.37 -13.72 -26.37
CA ILE A 196 12.65 -13.01 -26.32
C ILE A 196 13.77 -13.97 -26.69
N GLN A 197 14.59 -13.60 -27.67
CA GLN A 197 15.90 -14.20 -27.84
C GLN A 197 16.90 -13.42 -26.99
N ASN A 198 17.37 -14.04 -25.91
CA ASN A 198 18.22 -13.41 -24.91
C ASN A 198 19.64 -13.13 -25.43
N ALA A 199 20.48 -12.47 -24.63
CA ALA A 199 21.88 -12.17 -24.95
C ALA A 199 22.69 -13.42 -25.38
N GLN A 200 22.40 -14.59 -24.80
CA GLN A 200 23.07 -15.86 -25.10
C GLN A 200 22.46 -16.58 -26.32
N GLY A 201 21.39 -16.06 -26.90
CA GLY A 201 20.70 -16.62 -28.08
C GLY A 201 19.62 -17.64 -27.77
N ALA A 202 19.37 -17.93 -26.48
CA ALA A 202 18.29 -18.81 -26.05
C ALA A 202 16.94 -18.08 -26.14
N THR A 203 15.88 -18.83 -26.45
CA THR A 203 14.52 -18.30 -26.47
C THR A 203 13.90 -18.39 -25.08
N ARG A 204 13.21 -17.33 -24.68
CA ARG A 204 12.48 -17.19 -23.41
C ARG A 204 11.07 -16.71 -23.68
N MET A 205 10.09 -17.31 -23.00
CA MET A 205 8.72 -16.82 -22.96
C MET A 205 8.53 -16.01 -21.67
N ARG A 206 8.16 -14.74 -21.83
CA ARG A 206 8.03 -13.79 -20.73
C ARG A 206 6.64 -13.20 -20.68
N THR A 207 6.08 -13.14 -19.48
CA THR A 207 4.84 -12.41 -19.23
C THR A 207 5.14 -10.93 -19.24
N ASP A 208 4.12 -10.13 -19.51
CA ASP A 208 4.29 -8.69 -19.53
C ASP A 208 4.24 -8.14 -18.10
N ILE A 209 5.38 -7.66 -17.59
CA ILE A 209 5.45 -7.02 -16.26
C ILE A 209 4.60 -5.74 -16.18
N HIS A 210 4.26 -5.13 -17.32
CA HIS A 210 3.34 -3.99 -17.44
C HIS A 210 1.91 -4.41 -17.81
N SER A 211 1.60 -5.71 -17.75
CA SER A 211 0.25 -6.22 -17.99
C SER A 211 -0.74 -5.59 -17.02
N ARG A 212 -2.00 -5.50 -17.47
CA ARG A 212 -3.15 -5.09 -16.65
C ARG A 212 -4.06 -6.25 -16.29
N TRP A 213 -3.77 -7.42 -16.85
CA TRP A 213 -4.55 -8.63 -16.63
C TRP A 213 -3.71 -9.87 -16.98
N GLN A 214 -3.55 -10.80 -16.03
CA GLN A 214 -3.06 -12.15 -16.32
C GLN A 214 -4.23 -13.14 -16.48
N ILE A 215 -4.06 -14.16 -17.31
CA ILE A 215 -5.07 -15.21 -17.50
C ILE A 215 -4.88 -16.37 -16.52
N GLY A 216 -5.41 -16.22 -15.32
CA GLY A 216 -5.44 -17.31 -14.36
C GLY A 216 -6.34 -16.92 -13.22
N ARG A 217 -6.66 -17.86 -12.34
CA ARG A 217 -7.29 -17.58 -11.03
C ARG A 217 -7.21 -18.77 -10.09
N GLY A 218 -6.37 -19.76 -10.43
CA GLY A 218 -6.22 -20.99 -9.68
C GLY A 218 -4.79 -21.15 -9.16
N ASP A 219 -4.45 -22.38 -8.80
CA ASP A 219 -3.18 -22.70 -8.12
C ASP A 219 -2.24 -23.56 -8.97
N VAL A 220 -2.58 -23.84 -10.24
CA VAL A 220 -1.75 -24.70 -11.10
C VAL A 220 -0.63 -23.89 -11.73
N ASP A 221 0.61 -24.21 -11.37
CA ASP A 221 1.83 -23.78 -12.05
C ASP A 221 2.39 -24.95 -12.91
N PRO A 222 2.36 -24.84 -14.26
CA PRO A 222 2.92 -25.86 -15.14
C PRO A 222 4.45 -25.95 -15.15
N GLN A 223 5.16 -25.08 -14.44
CA GLN A 223 6.63 -25.05 -14.36
C GLN A 223 7.28 -25.07 -15.74
N HIS A 224 6.84 -24.13 -16.58
CA HIS A 224 7.34 -23.91 -17.95
C HIS A 224 7.02 -25.03 -18.96
N SER A 225 6.44 -26.15 -18.52
CA SER A 225 6.03 -27.29 -19.35
C SER A 225 4.69 -27.06 -20.05
N PRO A 226 4.41 -27.76 -21.17
CA PRO A 226 3.09 -27.75 -21.80
C PRO A 226 1.96 -28.05 -20.83
N TRP A 227 0.84 -27.36 -21.00
CA TRP A 227 -0.34 -27.51 -20.17
C TRP A 227 -1.60 -27.38 -21.03
N ASP A 228 -2.58 -28.26 -20.81
CA ASP A 228 -3.80 -28.41 -21.60
C ASP A 228 -5.08 -28.27 -20.74
N GLY A 229 -4.93 -27.80 -19.50
CA GLY A 229 -6.03 -27.56 -18.58
C GLY A 229 -6.85 -26.32 -18.93
N HIS A 230 -7.84 -26.03 -18.07
CA HIS A 230 -8.73 -24.90 -18.24
C HIS A 230 -8.14 -23.62 -17.58
N PRO A 231 -8.16 -22.44 -18.22
CA PRO A 231 -7.51 -21.21 -17.70
C PRO A 231 -7.89 -20.85 -16.27
N ALA A 232 -9.12 -21.16 -15.85
CA ALA A 232 -9.59 -20.93 -14.49
C ALA A 232 -8.83 -21.70 -13.39
N THR A 233 -8.11 -22.78 -13.71
CA THR A 233 -7.29 -23.53 -12.73
C THR A 233 -5.84 -23.09 -12.74
N LEU A 234 -5.42 -22.37 -13.79
CA LEU A 234 -4.06 -21.88 -13.97
C LEU A 234 -3.78 -20.73 -12.99
N ASP A 235 -2.57 -20.70 -12.47
CA ASP A 235 -2.05 -19.58 -11.69
C ASP A 235 -1.79 -18.38 -12.60
N GLY A 236 -2.33 -17.22 -12.21
CA GLY A 236 -2.21 -15.98 -13.00
C GLY A 236 -0.77 -15.51 -13.13
N SER A 237 0.04 -15.63 -12.10
CA SER A 237 1.43 -15.12 -12.06
C SER A 237 2.36 -15.74 -13.13
N VAL A 238 2.05 -16.94 -13.63
CA VAL A 238 2.82 -17.65 -14.67
C VAL A 238 2.08 -17.78 -16.00
N SER A 239 0.84 -17.30 -16.05
CA SER A 239 -0.03 -17.39 -17.23
C SER A 239 0.23 -16.29 -18.26
N CYS A 240 -0.43 -16.36 -19.42
CA CYS A 240 -0.32 -15.28 -20.40
C CYS A 240 -0.91 -13.96 -19.87
N SER A 241 -0.30 -12.85 -20.27
CA SER A 241 -0.89 -11.53 -20.13
C SER A 241 -2.04 -11.36 -21.13
N VAL A 242 -3.01 -10.50 -20.85
CA VAL A 242 -4.20 -10.31 -21.69
C VAL A 242 -4.30 -8.87 -22.17
N VAL A 243 -4.51 -8.68 -23.46
CA VAL A 243 -4.76 -7.35 -24.03
C VAL A 243 -6.11 -6.84 -23.51
N ILE A 244 -6.13 -5.62 -22.95
CA ILE A 244 -7.35 -4.96 -22.49
C ILE A 244 -7.56 -3.60 -23.16
N ASP A 245 -8.82 -3.17 -23.20
CA ASP A 245 -9.14 -1.75 -23.36
C ASP A 245 -9.23 -1.10 -21.98
N GLN A 246 -8.25 -0.26 -21.67
CA GLN A 246 -8.14 0.45 -20.40
C GLN A 246 -9.25 1.51 -20.24
N ASP A 247 -9.87 1.93 -21.34
CA ASP A 247 -10.81 3.05 -21.37
C ASP A 247 -12.25 2.66 -21.03
N VAL A 248 -12.49 1.37 -20.82
CA VAL A 248 -13.80 0.81 -20.52
C VAL A 248 -13.80 -0.05 -19.26
N VAL A 249 -14.97 -0.20 -18.65
CA VAL A 249 -15.21 -1.00 -17.46
C VAL A 249 -16.44 -1.86 -17.70
N ARG A 250 -16.42 -3.12 -17.27
CA ARG A 250 -17.63 -3.95 -17.24
C ARG A 250 -18.64 -3.38 -16.26
N LYS A 251 -19.86 -3.17 -16.75
CA LYS A 251 -20.98 -2.68 -15.95
C LYS A 251 -21.53 -3.75 -15.01
N GLU A 252 -21.56 -5.01 -15.46
CA GLU A 252 -22.07 -6.15 -14.72
C GLU A 252 -21.04 -7.31 -14.63
N PHE A 253 -21.05 -8.07 -13.53
CA PHE A 253 -20.18 -9.25 -13.32
C PHE A 253 -20.89 -10.59 -13.20
N GLU A 254 -22.20 -10.56 -12.94
CA GLU A 254 -22.98 -11.79 -12.80
C GLU A 254 -22.98 -12.56 -14.13
N PRO A 255 -22.97 -13.90 -14.10
CA PRO A 255 -23.05 -14.71 -15.31
C PRO A 255 -24.37 -14.41 -16.03
N THR A 256 -24.29 -13.64 -17.10
CA THR A 256 -25.41 -13.36 -18.00
C THR A 256 -25.25 -14.17 -19.28
N THR A 257 -26.35 -14.48 -19.95
CA THR A 257 -26.34 -15.17 -21.26
C THR A 257 -25.81 -14.29 -22.41
N THR A 258 -25.53 -13.03 -22.12
CA THR A 258 -25.02 -12.01 -23.03
C THR A 258 -23.64 -11.55 -22.55
N PRO A 259 -22.72 -11.15 -23.44
CA PRO A 259 -21.47 -10.51 -23.02
C PRO A 259 -21.75 -9.31 -22.10
N PRO A 260 -20.92 -9.06 -21.07
CA PRO A 260 -21.13 -7.96 -20.15
C PRO A 260 -21.09 -6.62 -20.91
N THR A 261 -21.97 -5.69 -20.54
CA THR A 261 -21.97 -4.35 -21.12
C THR A 261 -20.68 -3.64 -20.71
N GLN A 262 -19.98 -3.05 -21.67
CA GLN A 262 -18.85 -2.17 -21.39
C GLN A 262 -19.32 -0.73 -21.45
N ILE A 263 -18.93 0.06 -20.45
CA ILE A 263 -19.15 1.51 -20.40
C ILE A 263 -17.81 2.21 -20.30
N THR A 264 -17.77 3.50 -20.65
CA THR A 264 -16.53 4.27 -20.51
C THR A 264 -16.17 4.44 -19.04
N ASP A 265 -14.88 4.57 -18.75
CA ASP A 265 -14.38 4.87 -17.41
C ASP A 265 -15.02 6.16 -16.84
N GLU A 266 -15.22 7.18 -17.67
CA GLU A 266 -15.90 8.42 -17.29
C GLU A 266 -17.37 8.19 -16.88
N GLU A 267 -18.13 7.39 -17.64
CA GLU A 267 -19.51 7.03 -17.28
C GLU A 267 -19.54 6.23 -15.96
N PHE A 268 -18.57 5.34 -15.77
CA PHE A 268 -18.48 4.52 -14.57
C PHE A 268 -18.27 5.36 -13.30
N TRP A 269 -17.33 6.31 -13.33
CA TRP A 269 -16.98 7.16 -12.18
C TRP A 269 -17.92 8.36 -11.98
N PHE A 270 -18.78 8.68 -12.94
CA PHE A 270 -19.75 9.79 -12.81
C PHE A 270 -20.61 9.72 -11.52
N SER A 271 -20.82 8.51 -10.98
CA SER A 271 -21.62 8.25 -9.79
C SER A 271 -20.80 7.70 -8.61
N GLU A 272 -19.53 8.09 -8.52
CA GLU A 272 -18.56 7.65 -7.49
C GLU A 272 -18.95 8.07 -6.06
N PHE A 273 -19.43 9.30 -5.89
CA PHE A 273 -19.69 9.85 -4.55
C PHE A 273 -21.18 10.00 -4.23
N THR A 274 -21.53 9.78 -2.97
CA THR A 274 -22.88 10.03 -2.44
C THR A 274 -22.90 11.32 -1.62
N SER A 275 -23.84 12.22 -1.93
CA SER A 275 -24.03 13.45 -1.15
C SER A 275 -24.25 13.15 0.35
N GLY A 276 -23.56 13.90 1.22
CA GLY A 276 -23.61 13.70 2.67
C GLY A 276 -22.70 12.60 3.23
N LYS A 277 -21.93 11.90 2.38
CA LYS A 277 -20.94 10.89 2.78
C LYS A 277 -19.56 11.21 2.19
N PRO A 278 -18.89 12.29 2.62
CA PRO A 278 -17.59 12.66 2.07
C PRO A 278 -16.53 11.60 2.40
N VAL A 279 -15.69 11.27 1.42
CA VAL A 279 -14.50 10.45 1.62
C VAL A 279 -13.41 11.30 2.31
N PRO A 280 -12.87 10.88 3.45
CA PRO A 280 -11.85 11.64 4.16
C PRO A 280 -10.51 11.62 3.41
N SER A 281 -9.81 12.76 3.39
CA SER A 281 -8.54 12.92 2.67
C SER A 281 -7.35 13.25 3.59
N ARG A 282 -7.51 13.06 4.90
CA ARG A 282 -6.50 13.40 5.91
C ARG A 282 -6.38 12.26 6.91
N LEU A 283 -5.15 11.79 7.13
CA LEU A 283 -4.85 10.70 8.06
C LEU A 283 -5.42 10.93 9.47
N THR A 284 -5.34 12.16 9.99
CA THR A 284 -5.86 12.50 11.33
C THR A 284 -7.38 12.32 11.47
N GLU A 285 -8.12 12.23 10.37
CA GLU A 285 -9.57 12.01 10.37
C GLU A 285 -9.95 10.53 10.29
N LEU A 286 -8.98 9.64 10.06
CA LEU A 286 -9.25 8.23 9.84
C LEU A 286 -9.36 7.44 11.14
N VAL A 287 -10.14 6.38 11.04
CA VAL A 287 -9.97 5.12 11.75
C VAL A 287 -9.93 4.04 10.67
N ILE A 288 -8.78 3.36 10.57
CA ILE A 288 -8.45 2.43 9.50
C ILE A 288 -8.81 1.01 9.94
N TYR A 289 -9.50 0.27 9.08
CA TYR A 289 -9.74 -1.16 9.22
C TYR A 289 -8.84 -1.91 8.23
N GLU A 290 -7.86 -2.65 8.73
CA GLU A 290 -6.97 -3.47 7.90
C GLU A 290 -7.67 -4.78 7.52
N LEU A 291 -7.78 -5.06 6.22
CA LEU A 291 -8.60 -6.11 5.65
C LEU A 291 -7.81 -6.97 4.65
N HIS A 292 -7.90 -8.28 4.82
CA HIS A 292 -7.45 -9.25 3.83
C HIS A 292 -8.64 -9.83 3.08
N ILE A 293 -8.65 -9.74 1.74
CA ILE A 293 -9.81 -10.16 0.93
C ILE A 293 -9.98 -11.69 0.96
N GLY A 294 -8.89 -12.45 0.82
CA GLY A 294 -8.95 -13.91 0.73
C GLY A 294 -9.43 -14.61 2.01
N SER A 295 -9.50 -13.91 3.14
CA SER A 295 -10.04 -14.42 4.41
C SER A 295 -11.53 -14.13 4.60
N LEU A 296 -12.17 -13.39 3.68
CA LEU A 296 -13.63 -13.24 3.65
C LEU A 296 -14.32 -14.47 3.05
N GLY A 297 -15.65 -14.43 2.90
CA GLY A 297 -16.43 -15.53 2.32
C GLY A 297 -16.53 -16.74 3.25
N TYR A 298 -16.79 -16.53 4.55
CA TYR A 298 -16.94 -17.62 5.51
C TYR A 298 -18.06 -18.59 5.09
N VAL A 299 -17.72 -19.87 4.97
CA VAL A 299 -18.67 -20.96 4.72
C VAL A 299 -18.75 -21.84 5.97
N PRO A 300 -19.94 -22.05 6.56
CA PRO A 300 -20.10 -22.90 7.73
C PRO A 300 -19.55 -24.32 7.51
N PRO A 301 -18.87 -24.95 8.48
CA PRO A 301 -18.26 -26.28 8.33
C PRO A 301 -19.22 -27.39 7.91
N ASN A 302 -20.52 -27.23 8.16
CA ASN A 302 -21.58 -28.17 7.81
C ASN A 302 -22.14 -28.00 6.38
N ALA A 303 -21.70 -26.99 5.63
CA ALA A 303 -22.18 -26.69 4.27
C ALA A 303 -21.39 -27.43 3.15
N GLY A 304 -20.51 -28.37 3.52
CA GLY A 304 -19.61 -29.05 2.59
C GLY A 304 -18.24 -28.37 2.57
N ASN A 305 -17.18 -29.17 2.50
CA ASN A 305 -15.81 -28.75 2.79
C ASN A 305 -15.14 -28.02 1.61
N VAL A 306 -15.77 -26.97 1.07
CA VAL A 306 -15.18 -26.16 0.00
C VAL A 306 -14.53 -24.92 0.60
N GLN A 307 -13.23 -25.00 0.84
CA GLN A 307 -12.40 -23.90 1.32
C GLN A 307 -11.99 -23.02 0.13
N VAL A 308 -12.83 -22.05 -0.24
CA VAL A 308 -12.52 -21.05 -1.28
C VAL A 308 -12.09 -19.75 -0.63
N ALA A 309 -11.03 -19.12 -1.14
CA ALA A 309 -10.64 -17.77 -0.76
C ALA A 309 -11.79 -16.77 -1.03
N GLY A 310 -11.93 -15.78 -0.16
CA GLY A 310 -12.82 -14.65 -0.41
C GLY A 310 -12.37 -13.83 -1.61
N ASN A 311 -13.29 -13.06 -2.20
CA ASN A 311 -13.03 -12.21 -3.35
C ASN A 311 -13.66 -10.81 -3.17
N LEU A 312 -13.52 -9.94 -4.17
CA LEU A 312 -14.00 -8.56 -4.13
C LEU A 312 -15.53 -8.43 -4.02
N GLN A 313 -16.30 -9.46 -4.39
CA GLN A 313 -17.73 -9.50 -4.09
C GLN A 313 -17.95 -9.64 -2.58
N ASP A 314 -17.23 -10.55 -1.92
CA ASP A 314 -17.31 -10.70 -0.46
C ASP A 314 -16.89 -9.41 0.25
N ALA A 315 -15.88 -8.71 -0.29
CA ALA A 315 -15.45 -7.40 0.22
C ALA A 315 -16.54 -6.32 0.07
N MET A 316 -17.24 -6.27 -1.07
CA MET A 316 -18.38 -5.37 -1.26
C MET A 316 -19.53 -5.70 -0.30
N ASP A 317 -19.84 -6.99 -0.11
CA ASP A 317 -20.87 -7.46 0.83
C ASP A 317 -20.49 -7.19 2.29
N PHE A 318 -19.19 -6.98 2.57
CA PHE A 318 -18.65 -6.60 3.88
C PHE A 318 -18.74 -5.08 4.15
N ILE A 319 -18.93 -4.22 3.15
CA ILE A 319 -19.01 -2.75 3.34
C ILE A 319 -20.09 -2.34 4.37
N PRO A 320 -21.30 -2.91 4.40
CA PRO A 320 -22.29 -2.61 5.44
C PRO A 320 -21.78 -2.90 6.86
N HIS A 321 -20.90 -3.89 7.04
CA HIS A 321 -20.25 -4.14 8.32
C HIS A 321 -19.34 -2.98 8.70
N LEU A 322 -18.47 -2.52 7.79
CA LEU A 322 -17.56 -1.38 8.01
C LEU A 322 -18.34 -0.10 8.35
N VAL A 323 -19.41 0.19 7.60
CA VAL A 323 -20.30 1.33 7.86
C VAL A 323 -20.95 1.23 9.24
N SER A 324 -21.44 0.04 9.60
CA SER A 324 -22.03 -0.19 10.92
C SER A 324 -21.00 -0.02 12.04
N LEU A 325 -19.77 -0.51 11.85
CA LEU A 325 -18.68 -0.39 12.82
C LEU A 325 -18.27 1.07 13.01
N GLY A 326 -18.40 1.88 11.96
CA GLY A 326 -18.15 3.33 12.00
C GLY A 326 -16.74 3.73 11.58
N VAL A 327 -15.92 2.79 11.09
CA VAL A 327 -14.65 3.10 10.40
C VAL A 327 -14.92 3.91 9.14
N ASN A 328 -13.92 4.68 8.69
CA ASN A 328 -14.02 5.54 7.51
C ASN A 328 -12.83 5.40 6.56
N ALA A 329 -11.98 4.41 6.81
CA ALA A 329 -10.98 3.94 5.87
C ALA A 329 -10.86 2.41 5.97
N VAL A 330 -10.61 1.78 4.84
CA VAL A 330 -10.19 0.38 4.74
C VAL A 330 -8.80 0.35 4.14
N GLU A 331 -7.87 -0.36 4.80
CA GLU A 331 -6.55 -0.66 4.25
C GLU A 331 -6.57 -2.11 3.79
N LEU A 332 -6.36 -2.32 2.49
CA LEU A 332 -6.31 -3.66 1.92
C LEU A 332 -4.88 -4.16 1.99
N LEU A 333 -4.68 -5.37 2.49
CA LEU A 333 -3.46 -6.14 2.19
C LEU A 333 -3.24 -6.22 0.66
N PRO A 334 -2.01 -6.49 0.19
CA PRO A 334 -1.70 -6.39 -1.23
C PRO A 334 -2.65 -7.20 -2.12
N VAL A 335 -3.16 -6.56 -3.17
CA VAL A 335 -4.09 -7.16 -4.14
C VAL A 335 -3.47 -7.34 -5.53
N SER A 336 -2.20 -6.98 -5.70
CA SER A 336 -1.47 -7.20 -6.95
C SER A 336 -1.25 -8.70 -7.17
N GLU A 337 -1.29 -9.16 -8.43
CA GLU A 337 -1.24 -10.58 -8.78
C GLU A 337 -0.04 -11.29 -8.15
N PHE A 338 -0.33 -12.41 -7.48
CA PHE A 338 0.65 -13.20 -6.73
C PHE A 338 0.47 -14.69 -7.02
N GLY A 339 1.43 -15.50 -6.58
CA GLY A 339 1.36 -16.95 -6.79
C GLY A 339 0.22 -17.62 -6.02
N GLY A 340 -0.76 -18.18 -6.72
CA GLY A 340 -1.86 -18.98 -6.17
C GLY A 340 -2.95 -18.15 -5.48
N THR A 341 -3.83 -18.79 -4.71
CA THR A 341 -5.11 -18.20 -4.27
C THR A 341 -5.21 -17.92 -2.76
N ARG A 342 -4.15 -18.22 -2.00
CA ARG A 342 -4.19 -18.25 -0.52
C ARG A 342 -3.08 -17.47 0.18
N ALA A 343 -2.23 -16.78 -0.58
CA ALA A 343 -1.19 -15.94 -0.01
C ALA A 343 -1.80 -14.63 0.53
N TRP A 344 -1.00 -13.90 1.30
CA TRP A 344 -1.34 -12.55 1.75
C TRP A 344 -1.16 -11.47 0.66
N GLY A 345 -0.50 -11.82 -0.44
CA GLY A 345 -0.25 -10.94 -1.58
C GLY A 345 1.12 -10.24 -1.62
N TYR A 346 1.95 -10.39 -0.58
CA TYR A 346 3.27 -9.75 -0.56
C TYR A 346 4.27 -10.31 -1.57
N GLY A 347 4.13 -11.57 -1.97
CA GLY A 347 4.91 -12.18 -3.05
C GLY A 347 4.29 -11.91 -4.43
N ASN A 348 4.27 -10.66 -4.87
CA ASN A 348 3.76 -10.27 -6.18
C ASN A 348 4.88 -9.95 -7.18
N THR A 349 4.53 -10.03 -8.46
CA THR A 349 5.40 -9.80 -9.63
C THR A 349 4.77 -8.80 -10.61
N HIS A 350 3.44 -8.84 -10.78
CA HIS A 350 2.72 -7.92 -11.66
C HIS A 350 2.04 -6.77 -10.89
N HIS A 351 2.77 -5.70 -10.63
CA HIS A 351 2.31 -4.54 -9.82
C HIS A 351 1.14 -3.71 -10.38
N PHE A 352 0.65 -4.05 -11.57
CA PHE A 352 -0.45 -3.39 -12.27
C PHE A 352 -1.66 -4.30 -12.47
N VAL A 353 -1.55 -5.56 -12.07
CA VAL A 353 -2.60 -6.56 -12.24
C VAL A 353 -3.25 -6.76 -10.89
N ILE A 354 -4.56 -6.58 -10.82
CA ILE A 354 -5.32 -7.00 -9.64
C ILE A 354 -5.53 -8.51 -9.71
N GLU A 355 -5.19 -9.20 -8.62
CA GLU A 355 -5.28 -10.64 -8.45
C GLU A 355 -6.60 -11.19 -9.01
N SER A 356 -6.46 -12.06 -9.99
CA SER A 356 -7.59 -12.53 -10.79
C SER A 356 -8.51 -13.44 -9.98
N SER A 357 -7.98 -14.18 -9.00
CA SER A 357 -8.78 -14.97 -8.05
C SER A 357 -9.60 -14.10 -7.08
N ALA A 358 -9.12 -12.90 -6.76
CA ALA A 358 -9.87 -11.89 -6.01
C ALA A 358 -10.96 -11.21 -6.86
N GLY A 359 -10.95 -11.39 -8.18
CA GLY A 359 -11.99 -10.90 -9.09
C GLY A 359 -11.51 -9.89 -10.14
N GLY A 360 -10.24 -9.49 -10.08
CA GLY A 360 -9.58 -8.67 -11.09
C GLY A 360 -9.99 -7.19 -11.14
N ARG A 361 -9.36 -6.48 -12.08
CA ARG A 361 -9.42 -5.02 -12.29
C ARG A 361 -10.82 -4.42 -12.15
N ASP A 362 -11.77 -4.92 -12.92
CA ASP A 362 -13.08 -4.26 -13.02
C ASP A 362 -13.85 -4.38 -11.70
N LYS A 363 -13.83 -5.55 -11.03
CA LYS A 363 -14.48 -5.70 -9.72
C LYS A 363 -13.84 -4.81 -8.67
N TYR A 364 -12.54 -4.57 -8.78
CA TYR A 364 -11.81 -3.69 -7.86
C TYR A 364 -12.29 -2.24 -7.98
N LYS A 365 -12.51 -1.75 -9.22
CA LYS A 365 -13.16 -0.45 -9.46
C LYS A 365 -14.53 -0.34 -8.80
N HIS A 366 -15.35 -1.40 -8.89
CA HIS A 366 -16.66 -1.41 -8.22
C HIS A 366 -16.54 -1.40 -6.71
N PHE A 367 -15.63 -2.18 -6.12
CA PHE A 367 -15.39 -2.15 -4.67
C PHE A 367 -15.02 -0.75 -4.19
N ILE A 368 -14.09 -0.07 -4.87
CA ILE A 368 -13.67 1.29 -4.51
C ILE A 368 -14.84 2.26 -4.63
N ARG A 369 -15.58 2.20 -5.74
CA ARG A 369 -16.77 3.03 -5.94
C ARG A 369 -17.81 2.83 -4.84
N GLU A 370 -18.04 1.60 -4.40
CA GLU A 370 -18.99 1.32 -3.31
C GLU A 370 -18.48 1.78 -1.93
N CYS A 371 -17.16 1.72 -1.68
CA CYS A 371 -16.54 2.35 -0.51
C CYS A 371 -16.75 3.87 -0.53
N HIS A 372 -16.48 4.53 -1.66
CA HIS A 372 -16.64 5.98 -1.82
C HIS A 372 -18.10 6.43 -1.67
N ARG A 373 -19.05 5.69 -2.23
CA ARG A 373 -20.50 5.90 -2.01
C ARG A 373 -20.90 5.79 -0.54
N ASN A 374 -20.08 5.15 0.28
CA ASN A 374 -20.28 5.00 1.71
C ASN A 374 -19.38 5.91 2.58
N GLY A 375 -18.61 6.81 1.96
CA GLY A 375 -17.70 7.73 2.67
C GLY A 375 -16.52 7.02 3.33
N ILE A 376 -16.08 5.90 2.75
CA ILE A 376 -14.93 5.10 3.20
C ILE A 376 -13.79 5.34 2.21
N ALA A 377 -12.64 5.78 2.72
CA ALA A 377 -11.41 5.88 1.94
C ALA A 377 -10.80 4.49 1.74
N VAL A 378 -10.18 4.25 0.58
CA VAL A 378 -9.46 3.00 0.32
C VAL A 378 -7.95 3.26 0.30
N ILE A 379 -7.23 2.54 1.16
CA ILE A 379 -5.77 2.54 1.23
C ILE A 379 -5.28 1.21 0.65
N GLN A 380 -4.41 1.27 -0.36
CA GLN A 380 -3.82 0.08 -0.96
C GLN A 380 -2.42 -0.18 -0.41
N ASP A 381 -2.19 -1.36 0.14
CA ASP A 381 -0.85 -1.81 0.45
C ASP A 381 -0.09 -2.20 -0.83
N VAL A 382 1.13 -1.69 -0.99
CA VAL A 382 1.97 -1.88 -2.17
C VAL A 382 3.36 -2.33 -1.80
N VAL A 383 3.91 -3.24 -2.61
CA VAL A 383 5.17 -3.92 -2.35
C VAL A 383 6.19 -3.56 -3.42
N TYR A 384 7.20 -2.79 -3.03
CA TYR A 384 8.28 -2.34 -3.92
C TYR A 384 9.68 -2.69 -3.40
N ASN A 385 9.74 -3.36 -2.26
CA ASN A 385 10.99 -3.72 -1.60
C ASN A 385 11.61 -5.02 -2.15
N HIS A 386 10.85 -5.86 -2.86
CA HIS A 386 11.32 -7.10 -3.48
C HIS A 386 10.48 -7.52 -4.69
N PHE A 387 10.98 -8.49 -5.45
CA PHE A 387 10.18 -9.34 -6.33
C PHE A 387 10.16 -10.78 -5.79
N ASP A 388 9.03 -11.46 -5.96
CA ASP A 388 8.91 -12.88 -5.58
C ASP A 388 9.81 -13.77 -6.44
N THR A 389 10.41 -14.79 -5.81
CA THR A 389 11.25 -15.79 -6.46
C THR A 389 10.69 -17.21 -6.32
N SER A 390 9.56 -17.38 -5.62
CA SER A 390 9.03 -18.68 -5.22
C SER A 390 8.42 -19.50 -6.38
N ARG A 391 7.97 -18.84 -7.46
CA ARG A 391 7.23 -19.46 -8.59
C ARG A 391 7.99 -19.49 -9.93
N GLN A 392 9.33 -19.39 -9.93
CA GLN A 392 10.15 -19.30 -11.17
C GLN A 392 9.58 -18.23 -12.14
N ALA A 393 9.45 -17.01 -11.63
CA ALA A 393 8.63 -15.95 -12.20
C ALA A 393 9.00 -15.63 -13.67
N ARG A 394 7.98 -15.59 -14.53
CA ARG A 394 8.14 -15.27 -15.95
C ARG A 394 8.25 -13.76 -16.24
N ALA A 395 8.09 -12.90 -15.23
CA ALA A 395 8.01 -11.45 -15.38
C ALA A 395 9.35 -10.74 -15.14
N GLU A 396 10.22 -11.26 -14.27
CA GLU A 396 11.49 -10.62 -13.90
C GLU A 396 12.70 -11.54 -14.14
N GLU A 397 12.57 -12.84 -13.84
CA GLU A 397 13.72 -13.76 -13.76
C GLU A 397 14.24 -14.16 -15.14
N LEU A 398 15.57 -14.02 -15.32
CA LEU A 398 16.28 -14.33 -16.57
C LEU A 398 15.60 -13.70 -17.79
N TYR A 399 15.17 -12.43 -17.66
CA TYR A 399 14.23 -11.83 -18.60
C TYR A 399 14.78 -11.76 -20.03
N ASP A 400 15.96 -11.14 -20.19
CA ASP A 400 16.63 -10.93 -21.47
C ASP A 400 18.11 -11.37 -21.49
N SER A 401 18.59 -11.97 -20.38
CA SER A 401 19.92 -12.58 -20.26
C SER A 401 19.90 -13.75 -19.27
N ASP A 402 20.75 -14.74 -19.50
CA ASP A 402 21.05 -15.83 -18.57
C ASP A 402 22.22 -15.49 -17.63
N ALA A 403 22.93 -14.39 -17.87
CA ALA A 403 24.05 -13.95 -17.04
C ALA A 403 23.53 -13.12 -15.85
N PRO A 404 23.78 -13.53 -14.59
CA PRO A 404 23.30 -12.80 -13.40
C PRO A 404 23.72 -11.33 -13.36
N GLU A 405 24.97 -11.03 -13.76
CA GLU A 405 25.46 -9.65 -13.83
C GLU A 405 24.77 -8.76 -14.88
N GLN A 406 23.97 -9.35 -15.77
CA GLN A 406 23.16 -8.64 -16.76
C GLN A 406 21.67 -8.62 -16.41
N ASP A 407 21.28 -9.13 -15.24
CA ASP A 407 19.88 -9.09 -14.79
C ASP A 407 19.38 -7.64 -14.72
N ILE A 408 18.23 -7.37 -15.34
CA ILE A 408 17.72 -6.01 -15.50
C ILE A 408 16.73 -5.62 -14.40
N TYR A 409 16.22 -6.57 -13.61
CA TYR A 409 15.22 -6.33 -12.56
C TYR A 409 15.74 -6.61 -11.16
N PHE A 410 16.61 -7.62 -10.99
CA PHE A 410 17.20 -7.96 -9.71
C PHE A 410 18.56 -7.26 -9.50
N TRP A 411 18.84 -6.85 -8.28
CA TRP A 411 20.14 -6.29 -7.92
C TRP A 411 21.19 -7.40 -7.86
N TYR A 412 22.09 -7.44 -8.85
CA TYR A 412 23.29 -8.27 -8.84
C TYR A 412 24.55 -7.41 -8.72
N GLU A 413 25.42 -7.73 -7.77
CA GLU A 413 26.71 -7.06 -7.57
C GLU A 413 27.87 -7.89 -8.12
N GLY A 414 28.86 -7.23 -8.72
CA GLY A 414 30.05 -7.87 -9.29
C GLY A 414 29.78 -8.72 -10.53
N ARG A 415 30.64 -9.71 -10.78
CA ARG A 415 30.49 -10.70 -11.86
C ARG A 415 30.21 -12.07 -11.26
N SER A 416 29.47 -12.92 -11.97
CA SER A 416 29.25 -14.32 -11.59
C SER A 416 30.52 -15.09 -11.21
N THR A 417 31.66 -14.78 -11.84
CA THR A 417 32.97 -15.40 -11.56
C THR A 417 33.63 -14.93 -10.26
N ASP A 418 33.15 -13.85 -9.64
CA ASP A 418 33.71 -13.30 -8.40
C ASP A 418 33.24 -14.11 -7.18
N TYR A 419 32.26 -15.00 -7.36
CA TYR A 419 31.61 -15.74 -6.29
C TYR A 419 31.80 -17.26 -6.44
N SER A 420 31.80 -17.96 -5.29
CA SER A 420 31.86 -19.43 -5.26
C SER A 420 30.64 -20.10 -5.90
N HIS A 421 29.48 -19.44 -5.84
CA HIS A 421 28.28 -19.80 -6.59
C HIS A 421 27.78 -18.56 -7.34
N PRO A 422 27.48 -18.64 -8.65
CA PRO A 422 27.06 -17.49 -9.46
C PRO A 422 25.83 -16.72 -8.98
N ARG A 423 25.05 -17.25 -8.04
CA ARG A 423 23.86 -16.58 -7.49
C ARG A 423 24.20 -15.68 -6.30
N ASN A 424 25.36 -15.85 -5.70
CA ASN A 424 25.73 -15.15 -4.46
C ASN A 424 25.95 -13.64 -4.62
N GLY A 425 26.01 -13.14 -5.86
CA GLY A 425 26.03 -11.70 -6.13
C GLY A 425 24.66 -11.02 -6.05
N TYR A 426 23.55 -11.77 -5.99
CA TYR A 426 22.24 -11.17 -5.74
C TYR A 426 22.17 -10.61 -4.31
N LEU A 427 21.49 -9.46 -4.16
CA LEU A 427 21.33 -8.80 -2.87
C LEU A 427 19.99 -9.14 -2.19
N GLN A 428 20.03 -9.22 -0.87
CA GLN A 428 18.85 -9.28 0.02
C GLN A 428 18.78 -8.03 0.90
N ASN A 429 17.58 -7.74 1.38
CA ASN A 429 17.28 -6.57 2.21
C ASN A 429 16.36 -6.85 3.40
N GLY A 430 16.10 -8.13 3.68
CA GLY A 430 15.34 -8.58 4.85
C GLY A 430 13.88 -8.84 4.54
N SER A 431 13.49 -8.65 3.28
CA SER A 431 12.17 -8.99 2.78
C SER A 431 12.07 -10.45 2.30
N SER A 432 10.88 -10.86 1.87
CA SER A 432 10.53 -12.21 1.40
C SER A 432 11.03 -12.57 0.00
N GLY A 433 11.77 -11.68 -0.67
CA GLY A 433 12.33 -11.94 -2.01
C GLY A 433 13.62 -11.19 -2.28
N ARG A 434 14.00 -11.10 -3.55
CA ARG A 434 15.25 -10.46 -3.97
C ARG A 434 15.07 -8.96 -4.18
N THR A 435 16.15 -8.23 -3.89
CA THR A 435 16.19 -6.76 -4.01
C THR A 435 16.03 -6.32 -5.48
N PRO A 436 15.16 -5.34 -5.78
CA PRO A 436 15.06 -4.76 -7.11
C PRO A 436 16.32 -3.97 -7.50
N ARG A 437 16.61 -3.89 -8.80
CA ARG A 437 17.75 -3.18 -9.39
C ARG A 437 17.55 -1.67 -9.36
N LEU A 438 17.45 -1.07 -8.16
CA LEU A 438 16.97 0.32 -7.98
C LEU A 438 17.87 1.40 -8.60
N TRP A 439 19.09 1.10 -9.03
CA TRP A 439 19.89 2.05 -9.81
C TRP A 439 19.35 2.24 -11.23
N GLU A 440 18.65 1.26 -11.77
CA GLU A 440 17.97 1.39 -13.05
C GLU A 440 16.69 2.21 -12.90
N GLU A 441 16.63 3.27 -13.69
CA GLU A 441 15.49 4.17 -13.69
C GLU A 441 14.19 3.47 -14.13
N ASN A 442 14.26 2.56 -15.09
CA ASN A 442 13.09 1.82 -15.56
C ASN A 442 12.48 0.94 -14.45
N VAL A 443 13.30 0.42 -13.53
CA VAL A 443 12.81 -0.33 -12.35
C VAL A 443 12.15 0.62 -11.36
N ARG A 444 12.72 1.80 -11.09
CA ARG A 444 12.05 2.79 -10.23
C ARG A 444 10.74 3.29 -10.85
N GLN A 445 10.74 3.56 -12.16
CA GLN A 445 9.57 4.01 -12.90
C GLN A 445 8.47 2.95 -13.02
N LEU A 446 8.80 1.65 -12.99
CA LEU A 446 7.82 0.58 -12.87
C LEU A 446 6.93 0.82 -11.64
N PHE A 447 7.56 1.03 -10.49
CA PHE A 447 6.87 1.24 -9.21
C PHE A 447 6.14 2.59 -9.14
N THR A 448 6.76 3.68 -9.59
CA THR A 448 6.08 4.99 -9.59
C THR A 448 4.89 5.02 -10.55
N SER A 449 4.99 4.32 -11.69
CA SER A 449 3.89 4.18 -12.65
C SER A 449 2.75 3.32 -12.10
N SER A 450 3.05 2.26 -11.34
CA SER A 450 2.05 1.45 -10.64
C SER A 450 1.22 2.30 -9.68
N ALA A 451 1.88 3.08 -8.82
CA ALA A 451 1.16 3.97 -7.91
C ALA A 451 0.34 5.05 -8.61
N ALA A 452 0.85 5.60 -9.73
CA ALA A 452 0.11 6.55 -10.54
C ALA A 452 -1.15 5.92 -11.17
N GLU A 453 -1.07 4.65 -11.60
CA GLU A 453 -2.23 3.93 -12.11
C GLU A 453 -3.25 3.63 -11.01
N PHE A 454 -2.82 3.18 -9.83
CA PHE A 454 -3.74 3.06 -8.69
C PHE A 454 -4.47 4.37 -8.35
N ALA A 455 -3.76 5.50 -8.41
CA ALA A 455 -4.36 6.80 -8.13
C ALA A 455 -5.34 7.29 -9.21
N GLU A 456 -5.02 7.07 -10.49
CA GLU A 456 -5.78 7.63 -11.62
C GLU A 456 -6.82 6.67 -12.21
N GLU A 457 -6.56 5.36 -12.24
CA GLU A 457 -7.44 4.37 -12.84
C GLU A 457 -8.42 3.76 -11.84
N PHE A 458 -7.96 3.56 -10.60
CA PHE A 458 -8.74 2.94 -9.53
C PHE A 458 -9.28 3.96 -8.51
N HIS A 459 -8.83 5.21 -8.56
CA HIS A 459 -9.21 6.29 -7.63
C HIS A 459 -8.83 6.01 -6.15
N ILE A 460 -7.71 5.31 -5.92
CA ILE A 460 -7.20 5.04 -4.57
C ILE A 460 -6.93 6.35 -3.79
N ASP A 461 -7.27 6.33 -2.49
CA ASP A 461 -7.19 7.49 -1.60
C ASP A 461 -5.89 7.55 -0.79
N GLY A 462 -5.20 6.43 -0.67
CA GLY A 462 -3.92 6.36 -0.01
C GLY A 462 -3.20 5.04 -0.26
N PHE A 463 -1.95 5.00 0.18
CA PHE A 463 -1.08 3.85 0.03
C PHE A 463 -0.36 3.58 1.34
N ARG A 464 -0.21 2.31 1.68
CA ARG A 464 0.86 1.85 2.58
C ARG A 464 1.95 1.25 1.69
N VAL A 465 3.19 1.72 1.84
CA VAL A 465 4.34 1.04 1.21
C VAL A 465 4.91 0.07 2.24
N ASP A 466 4.86 -1.21 1.90
CA ASP A 466 5.41 -2.30 2.69
C ASP A 466 6.93 -2.17 2.85
N LEU A 467 7.40 -2.41 4.07
CA LEU A 467 8.79 -2.52 4.49
C LEU A 467 9.72 -1.53 3.80
N THR A 468 9.38 -0.24 3.88
CA THR A 468 10.20 0.84 3.30
C THR A 468 11.62 0.82 3.87
N GLU A 469 11.76 0.32 5.09
CA GLU A 469 13.02 0.01 5.74
C GLU A 469 13.96 -0.85 4.89
N ALA A 470 13.44 -1.89 4.24
CA ALA A 470 14.20 -2.74 3.33
C ALA A 470 14.59 -2.02 2.03
N ILE A 471 13.94 -0.90 1.68
CA ILE A 471 14.29 -0.08 0.53
C ILE A 471 15.47 0.84 0.87
N HIS A 472 15.53 1.40 2.08
CA HIS A 472 16.46 2.49 2.41
C HIS A 472 17.60 2.13 3.38
N ARG A 473 17.67 0.90 3.90
CA ARG A 473 18.80 0.42 4.70
C ARG A 473 19.92 -0.20 3.86
N ASP A 474 21.01 -0.59 4.51
CA ASP A 474 22.05 -1.38 3.87
C ASP A 474 21.51 -2.77 3.55
N HIS A 475 21.89 -3.24 2.37
CA HIS A 475 21.54 -4.56 1.85
C HIS A 475 22.67 -5.53 2.15
N TRP A 476 22.50 -6.83 1.89
CA TRP A 476 23.53 -7.84 2.19
C TRP A 476 23.69 -8.85 1.06
N HIS A 477 24.89 -9.43 0.96
CA HIS A 477 25.17 -10.54 0.05
C HIS A 477 24.60 -11.88 0.54
N GLU A 478 24.16 -12.73 -0.41
CA GLU A 478 23.46 -13.98 -0.12
C GLU A 478 24.23 -15.12 0.59
N PRO A 479 25.59 -15.16 0.71
CA PRO A 479 26.22 -16.20 1.53
C PRO A 479 26.85 -15.73 2.84
N ASP A 480 27.35 -14.50 2.94
CA ASP A 480 28.16 -14.04 4.09
C ASP A 480 27.52 -12.92 4.92
N GLY A 481 26.41 -12.33 4.44
CA GLY A 481 25.71 -11.24 5.13
C GLY A 481 26.50 -9.93 5.19
N ALA A 482 27.55 -9.77 4.38
CA ALA A 482 28.33 -8.55 4.37
C ALA A 482 27.47 -7.37 3.88
N PRO A 483 27.45 -6.23 4.61
CA PRO A 483 26.62 -5.09 4.25
C PRO A 483 27.13 -4.37 3.01
N VAL A 484 26.20 -4.05 2.12
CA VAL A 484 26.37 -3.31 0.87
C VAL A 484 25.60 -2.01 0.98
N GLY A 485 26.32 -0.88 1.06
CA GLY A 485 25.72 0.45 1.23
C GLY A 485 25.31 1.14 -0.08
N ALA A 486 25.80 0.67 -1.23
CA ALA A 486 25.51 1.28 -2.54
C ALA A 486 24.01 1.31 -2.93
N PRO A 487 23.16 0.33 -2.56
CA PRO A 487 21.73 0.38 -2.86
C PRO A 487 20.93 1.43 -2.09
N ARG A 488 21.33 1.77 -0.87
CA ARG A 488 20.62 2.69 0.03
C ARG A 488 20.25 4.03 -0.65
N PRO A 489 21.18 4.75 -1.29
CA PRO A 489 20.84 6.00 -1.99
C PRO A 489 19.83 5.86 -3.13
N PHE A 490 19.83 4.72 -3.84
CA PHE A 490 18.87 4.46 -4.91
C PHE A 490 17.48 4.09 -4.37
N GLY A 491 17.43 3.43 -3.20
CA GLY A 491 16.22 3.31 -2.41
C GLY A 491 15.64 4.67 -2.04
N HIS A 492 16.49 5.60 -1.59
CA HIS A 492 16.05 6.97 -1.29
C HIS A 492 15.50 7.69 -2.53
N LYS A 493 16.12 7.48 -3.70
CA LYS A 493 15.61 7.98 -4.98
C LYS A 493 14.21 7.44 -5.25
N LEU A 494 14.02 6.12 -5.19
CA LEU A 494 12.70 5.49 -5.40
C LEU A 494 11.64 6.12 -4.49
N LEU A 495 11.87 6.19 -3.18
CA LEU A 495 10.90 6.72 -2.23
C LEU A 495 10.55 8.20 -2.51
N ARG A 496 11.54 9.02 -2.87
CA ARG A 496 11.30 10.43 -3.25
C ARG A 496 10.57 10.57 -4.58
N GLU A 497 10.99 9.83 -5.60
CA GLU A 497 10.38 9.81 -6.93
C GLU A 497 8.92 9.37 -6.84
N TRP A 498 8.64 8.32 -6.06
CA TRP A 498 7.31 7.82 -5.78
C TRP A 498 6.42 8.87 -5.09
N SER A 499 6.91 9.47 -4.01
CA SER A 499 6.19 10.53 -3.30
C SER A 499 5.97 11.77 -4.16
N ARG A 500 6.96 12.20 -4.97
CA ARG A 500 6.81 13.33 -5.89
C ARG A 500 5.79 13.04 -6.97
N THR A 501 5.76 11.83 -7.52
CA THR A 501 4.77 11.39 -8.52
C THR A 501 3.36 11.53 -7.96
N LEU A 502 3.09 10.90 -6.81
CA LEU A 502 1.77 10.98 -6.16
C LEU A 502 1.40 12.41 -5.76
N ASN A 503 2.35 13.17 -5.22
CA ASN A 503 2.11 14.57 -4.87
C ASN A 503 1.72 15.40 -6.10
N LEU A 504 2.37 15.17 -7.24
CA LEU A 504 2.11 15.90 -8.48
C LEU A 504 0.71 15.61 -9.06
N ILE A 505 0.25 14.36 -9.00
CA ILE A 505 -1.02 13.93 -9.63
C ILE A 505 -2.22 13.97 -8.68
N ARG A 506 -2.04 13.62 -7.41
CA ARG A 506 -3.09 13.53 -6.39
C ARG A 506 -2.50 13.87 -5.01
N PRO A 507 -2.27 15.15 -4.67
CA PRO A 507 -1.66 15.57 -3.39
C PRO A 507 -2.44 15.12 -2.15
N SER A 508 -3.74 14.85 -2.31
CA SER A 508 -4.60 14.31 -1.27
C SER A 508 -4.40 12.81 -1.01
N ALA A 509 -3.67 12.09 -1.87
CA ALA A 509 -3.35 10.69 -1.67
C ALA A 509 -2.45 10.53 -0.43
N MET A 510 -2.95 9.80 0.55
CA MET A 510 -2.26 9.58 1.81
C MET A 510 -1.10 8.60 1.60
N ARG A 511 0.08 8.93 2.11
CA ARG A 511 1.30 8.13 1.94
C ARG A 511 1.75 7.63 3.30
N ILE A 512 1.60 6.33 3.54
CA ILE A 512 1.98 5.66 4.78
C ILE A 512 3.19 4.77 4.49
N ALA A 513 4.22 4.87 5.32
CA ALA A 513 5.36 3.97 5.28
C ALA A 513 5.21 2.92 6.39
N GLU A 514 5.41 1.64 6.07
CA GLU A 514 5.85 0.70 7.11
C GLU A 514 7.36 0.86 7.29
N ASP A 515 7.73 1.49 8.39
CA ASP A 515 9.10 1.86 8.73
C ASP A 515 9.29 1.83 10.25
N HIS A 516 10.16 0.94 10.70
CA HIS A 516 10.47 0.74 12.11
C HIS A 516 11.84 1.29 12.52
N SER A 517 12.51 2.04 11.63
CA SER A 517 13.89 2.52 11.84
C SER A 517 14.01 3.74 12.75
N GLY A 518 12.91 4.49 12.91
CA GLY A 518 12.93 5.80 13.57
C GLY A 518 13.56 6.92 12.74
N TRP A 519 13.85 6.69 11.45
CA TRP A 519 14.45 7.69 10.56
C TRP A 519 13.46 8.84 10.27
N SER A 520 13.73 10.04 10.79
CA SER A 520 12.83 11.19 10.66
C SER A 520 12.55 11.58 9.21
N ALA A 521 13.54 11.40 8.33
CA ALA A 521 13.46 11.80 6.93
C ALA A 521 12.36 11.07 6.15
N ILE A 522 11.87 9.92 6.64
CA ILE A 522 10.75 9.22 5.99
C ILE A 522 9.52 10.14 5.86
N THR A 523 9.25 10.97 6.86
CA THR A 523 8.11 11.91 6.89
C THR A 523 8.46 13.36 6.57
N GLU A 524 9.72 13.64 6.23
CA GLU A 524 10.15 14.98 5.83
C GLU A 524 9.79 15.26 4.34
N PRO A 525 9.56 16.52 3.95
CA PRO A 525 9.25 16.89 2.57
C PRO A 525 10.36 16.50 1.57
N THR A 526 9.97 16.25 0.32
CA THR A 526 10.88 15.84 -0.77
C THR A 526 11.64 17.00 -1.42
N ASP A 527 11.46 18.24 -0.96
CA ASP A 527 12.17 19.42 -1.50
C ASP A 527 13.68 19.37 -1.23
N SER A 528 14.11 18.55 -0.27
CA SER A 528 15.51 18.30 0.06
C SER A 528 15.77 16.79 0.17
N THR A 529 16.08 16.29 1.36
CA THR A 529 16.50 14.90 1.62
C THR A 529 15.37 14.02 2.15
N GLY A 530 14.18 14.57 2.44
CA GLY A 530 13.05 13.81 2.96
C GLY A 530 12.37 12.92 1.91
N MET A 531 11.68 11.86 2.35
CA MET A 531 11.02 10.87 1.48
C MET A 531 9.56 11.22 1.16
N GLY A 532 8.94 12.16 1.89
CA GLY A 532 7.61 12.69 1.56
C GLY A 532 6.41 11.88 2.04
N PHE A 533 6.58 10.92 2.95
CA PHE A 533 5.44 10.21 3.54
C PHE A 533 4.69 11.09 4.54
N ASN A 534 3.38 10.87 4.67
CA ASN A 534 2.52 11.61 5.59
C ASN A 534 2.51 11.01 7.00
N ALA A 535 2.83 9.71 7.11
CA ALA A 535 3.03 9.02 8.38
C ALA A 535 3.85 7.74 8.19
N ALA A 536 4.39 7.23 9.28
CA ALA A 536 4.94 5.87 9.37
C ALA A 536 4.15 5.04 10.38
N TRP A 537 4.08 3.72 10.19
CA TRP A 537 3.65 2.78 11.22
C TRP A 537 4.47 2.96 12.51
N PHE A 538 3.88 2.63 13.65
CA PHE A 538 4.48 2.87 14.96
C PHE A 538 4.36 1.64 15.86
N SER A 539 5.18 0.64 15.56
CA SER A 539 5.25 -0.63 16.30
C SER A 539 5.69 -0.46 17.75
N ASP A 540 6.45 0.59 18.09
CA ASP A 540 6.86 0.84 19.49
C ASP A 540 5.66 0.94 20.43
N LEU A 541 4.56 1.58 20.00
CA LEU A 541 3.33 1.59 20.80
C LEU A 541 2.75 0.19 20.93
N TYR A 542 2.69 -0.58 19.84
CA TYR A 542 2.20 -1.96 19.87
C TYR A 542 3.03 -2.83 20.83
N HIS A 543 4.36 -2.81 20.74
CA HIS A 543 5.22 -3.63 21.60
C HIS A 543 5.18 -3.20 23.07
N ASP A 544 5.04 -1.90 23.36
CA ASP A 544 4.87 -1.45 24.73
C ASP A 544 3.45 -1.72 25.26
N LEU A 545 2.42 -1.61 24.43
CA LEU A 545 1.02 -1.78 24.80
C LEU A 545 0.63 -3.26 24.94
N ILE A 546 0.91 -4.05 23.91
CA ILE A 546 0.53 -5.45 23.74
C ILE A 546 1.69 -6.35 24.15
N GLY A 547 2.76 -6.28 23.36
CA GLY A 547 3.96 -7.09 23.46
C GLY A 547 3.93 -8.33 22.58
N ASP A 548 5.05 -8.59 21.90
CA ASP A 548 5.37 -9.90 21.35
C ASP A 548 5.79 -10.84 22.51
N ALA A 549 5.33 -12.10 22.54
CA ALA A 549 5.72 -13.04 23.60
C ALA A 549 7.13 -13.62 23.41
N SER A 550 7.93 -13.07 22.48
CA SER A 550 9.35 -13.39 22.24
C SER A 550 10.27 -13.04 23.42
N ASN A 551 9.74 -12.39 24.45
CA ASN A 551 10.43 -12.07 25.69
C ASN A 551 11.65 -11.15 25.52
N GLN A 552 11.66 -10.32 24.48
CA GLN A 552 12.70 -9.31 24.28
C GLN A 552 12.85 -8.39 25.50
N ALA A 553 14.10 -8.22 25.93
CA ALA A 553 14.45 -7.31 27.00
C ALA A 553 14.23 -5.87 26.54
N GLY A 554 13.56 -5.05 27.36
CA GLY A 554 13.46 -3.61 27.12
C GLY A 554 12.12 -3.08 26.59
N ARG A 555 11.08 -3.92 26.37
CA ARG A 555 9.70 -3.46 26.05
C ARG A 555 8.75 -3.54 27.25
N ALA A 556 7.80 -2.60 27.32
CA ALA A 556 6.86 -2.51 28.44
C ALA A 556 5.89 -3.71 28.49
N ARG A 557 5.28 -4.07 27.35
CA ARG A 557 4.38 -5.22 27.18
C ARG A 557 3.26 -5.25 28.21
N VAL A 558 2.58 -4.11 28.38
CA VAL A 558 1.71 -3.89 29.55
C VAL A 558 0.51 -4.83 29.58
N LEU A 559 -0.07 -5.15 28.42
CA LEU A 559 -1.20 -6.07 28.31
C LEU A 559 -0.77 -7.50 28.65
N HIS A 560 0.33 -8.00 28.05
CA HIS A 560 0.88 -9.32 28.35
C HIS A 560 1.19 -9.49 29.85
N ARG A 561 1.80 -8.48 30.48
CA ARG A 561 2.11 -8.50 31.93
C ARG A 561 0.84 -8.48 32.79
N ALA A 562 -0.15 -7.66 32.43
CA ALA A 562 -1.45 -7.66 33.11
C ALA A 562 -2.20 -9.00 32.91
N GLY A 563 -1.98 -9.66 31.78
CA GLY A 563 -2.61 -10.93 31.39
C GLY A 563 -2.32 -12.10 32.33
N PHE A 564 -1.20 -12.08 33.07
CA PHE A 564 -0.92 -13.07 34.12
C PHE A 564 -1.92 -13.04 35.29
N GLY A 565 -2.68 -11.95 35.44
CA GLY A 565 -3.75 -11.84 36.43
C GLY A 565 -3.29 -11.59 37.88
N GLY A 566 -1.99 -11.58 38.16
CA GLY A 566 -1.44 -11.11 39.44
C GLY A 566 -1.56 -9.58 39.61
N ASP A 567 -1.17 -9.05 40.76
CA ASP A 567 -1.21 -7.61 41.11
C ASP A 567 0.16 -6.91 41.03
N ASP A 568 1.16 -7.56 40.40
CA ASP A 568 2.51 -7.01 40.21
C ASP A 568 2.51 -5.65 39.48
N PRO A 569 3.45 -4.73 39.75
CA PRO A 569 3.54 -3.49 38.98
C PRO A 569 3.67 -3.72 37.47
N VAL A 570 2.95 -2.93 36.67
CA VAL A 570 3.01 -2.96 35.20
C VAL A 570 3.70 -1.70 34.70
N PRO A 571 4.66 -1.76 33.75
CA PRO A 571 5.52 -0.64 33.37
C PRO A 571 4.82 0.44 32.51
N LEU A 572 3.74 1.04 33.02
CA LEU A 572 3.01 2.14 32.38
C LEU A 572 3.84 3.42 32.24
N SER A 573 4.84 3.62 33.10
CA SER A 573 5.82 4.71 32.95
C SER A 573 6.60 4.59 31.64
N GLN A 574 6.90 3.37 31.19
CA GLN A 574 7.56 3.14 29.91
C GLN A 574 6.59 3.35 28.75
N LEU A 575 5.37 2.80 28.83
CA LEU A 575 4.30 3.05 27.85
C LEU A 575 4.03 4.55 27.66
N SER A 576 4.18 5.37 28.71
CA SER A 576 3.98 6.81 28.60
C SER A 576 4.87 7.47 27.53
N GLY A 577 6.08 6.95 27.30
CA GLY A 577 7.01 7.45 26.30
C GLY A 577 6.52 7.19 24.87
N SER A 578 6.20 5.93 24.56
CA SER A 578 5.64 5.56 23.24
C SER A 578 4.27 6.21 23.03
N LEU A 579 3.43 6.30 24.04
CA LEU A 579 2.14 6.99 23.96
C LEU A 579 2.30 8.49 23.65
N ALA A 580 3.26 9.18 24.27
CA ALA A 580 3.57 10.57 23.93
C ALA A 580 4.11 10.72 22.49
N ALA A 581 4.91 9.76 22.03
CA ALA A 581 5.48 9.74 20.68
C ALA A 581 4.43 9.58 19.57
N THR A 582 3.20 9.15 19.90
CA THR A 582 2.06 9.13 18.95
C THR A 582 1.68 10.52 18.42
N SER A 583 2.16 11.61 19.05
CA SER A 583 2.04 12.99 18.56
C SER A 583 2.71 13.23 17.21
N GLY A 584 3.68 12.40 16.83
CA GLY A 584 4.32 12.46 15.52
C GLY A 584 3.40 12.07 14.36
N ALA A 585 3.96 12.11 13.15
CA ALA A 585 3.34 11.59 11.94
C ALA A 585 3.29 10.04 11.98
N ARG A 586 2.39 9.49 12.81
CA ARG A 586 2.29 8.06 13.11
C ARG A 586 0.93 7.48 12.76
N VAL A 587 0.93 6.27 12.21
CA VAL A 587 -0.17 5.30 12.25
C VAL A 587 0.08 4.38 13.43
N VAL A 588 -0.91 4.21 14.29
CA VAL A 588 -0.83 3.44 15.53
C VAL A 588 -1.82 2.30 15.47
N TYR A 589 -1.43 1.16 16.04
CA TYR A 589 -2.26 -0.02 16.06
C TYR A 589 -2.02 -0.80 17.35
N HIS A 590 -3.05 -1.51 17.77
CA HIS A 590 -2.95 -2.52 18.83
C HIS A 590 -3.02 -3.94 18.26
N GLU A 591 -3.29 -4.09 16.96
CA GLU A 591 -3.18 -5.34 16.22
C GLU A 591 -2.98 -5.03 14.73
N CYS A 592 -2.04 -5.71 14.07
CA CYS A 592 -1.90 -5.76 12.62
C CYS A 592 -1.78 -7.23 12.16
N HIS A 593 -1.87 -7.47 10.86
CA HIS A 593 -1.83 -8.83 10.30
C HIS A 593 -0.51 -9.61 10.55
N ASP A 594 0.63 -8.94 10.76
CA ASP A 594 1.90 -9.60 11.09
C ASP A 594 1.89 -10.22 12.50
N GLU A 595 1.18 -9.54 13.41
CA GLU A 595 1.29 -9.73 14.86
C GLU A 595 0.28 -10.74 15.44
N VAL A 596 -0.39 -11.50 14.57
CA VAL A 596 -1.53 -12.36 14.90
C VAL A 596 -1.22 -13.85 14.76
N GLY A 597 0.02 -14.24 15.13
CA GLY A 597 0.45 -15.62 15.29
C GLY A 597 1.55 -16.11 14.34
N ASN A 598 2.13 -15.23 13.51
CA ASN A 598 3.10 -15.61 12.49
C ASN A 598 4.53 -15.73 13.03
N ASP A 599 4.86 -14.93 14.04
CA ASP A 599 6.15 -14.98 14.72
C ASP A 599 6.05 -15.56 16.12
N GLY A 600 7.20 -16.06 16.61
CA GLY A 600 7.34 -16.66 17.93
C GLY A 600 6.86 -15.72 19.04
N GLY A 601 5.70 -16.06 19.62
CA GLY A 601 5.09 -15.33 20.71
C GLY A 601 4.08 -14.24 20.32
N THR A 602 3.85 -14.02 19.02
CA THR A 602 2.73 -13.19 18.56
C THR A 602 1.43 -13.98 18.66
N MET A 603 0.31 -13.30 18.93
CA MET A 603 -1.03 -13.87 18.98
C MET A 603 -2.05 -12.74 19.01
N ARG A 604 -3.32 -13.05 18.71
CA ARG A 604 -4.43 -12.11 18.81
C ARG A 604 -4.45 -11.37 20.16
N THR A 605 -4.81 -10.10 20.14
CA THR A 605 -4.86 -9.20 21.32
C THR A 605 -5.65 -9.83 22.47
N ILE A 606 -6.80 -10.45 22.17
CA ILE A 606 -7.63 -11.12 23.17
C ILE A 606 -6.94 -12.33 23.82
N ARG A 607 -6.02 -13.00 23.11
CA ARG A 607 -5.20 -14.09 23.67
C ARG A 607 -4.08 -13.52 24.54
N VAL A 608 -3.40 -12.45 24.10
CA VAL A 608 -2.38 -11.75 24.90
C VAL A 608 -2.97 -11.26 26.23
N ALA A 609 -4.20 -10.74 26.20
CA ALA A 609 -4.92 -10.20 27.35
C ALA A 609 -5.10 -11.19 28.51
N VAL A 610 -4.95 -12.50 28.27
CA VAL A 610 -5.03 -13.55 29.29
C VAL A 610 -3.88 -14.55 29.18
N ASN A 611 -2.76 -14.15 28.58
CA ASN A 611 -1.57 -14.98 28.42
C ASN A 611 -1.89 -16.36 27.81
N ASP A 612 -2.63 -16.34 26.70
CA ASP A 612 -3.05 -17.51 25.92
C ASP A 612 -3.99 -18.51 26.65
N ALA A 613 -4.53 -18.12 27.82
CA ALA A 613 -5.54 -18.92 28.50
C ALA A 613 -6.80 -19.12 27.62
N ALA A 614 -7.50 -20.23 27.85
CA ALA A 614 -8.70 -20.57 27.09
C ALA A 614 -9.83 -19.54 27.31
N LEU A 615 -10.46 -19.10 26.21
CA LEU A 615 -11.41 -17.99 26.19
C LEU A 615 -12.84 -18.45 26.50
N TYR A 616 -13.13 -18.74 27.77
CA TYR A 616 -14.48 -19.06 28.24
C TYR A 616 -14.76 -18.47 29.63
N GLY A 617 -16.04 -18.19 29.89
CA GLY A 617 -16.51 -17.69 31.19
C GLY A 617 -15.71 -16.48 31.68
N PRO A 618 -15.33 -16.43 32.98
CA PRO A 618 -14.60 -15.29 33.56
C PRO A 618 -13.28 -14.95 32.86
N THR A 619 -12.61 -15.94 32.25
CA THR A 619 -11.37 -15.69 31.49
C THR A 619 -11.66 -14.85 30.25
N ARG A 620 -12.75 -15.14 29.54
CA ARG A 620 -13.16 -14.35 28.38
C ARG A 620 -13.56 -12.93 28.80
N ASP A 621 -14.30 -12.80 29.91
CA ASP A 621 -14.71 -11.48 30.42
C ASP A 621 -13.48 -10.60 30.74
N ALA A 622 -12.46 -11.19 31.39
CA ALA A 622 -11.20 -10.51 31.67
C ALA A 622 -10.40 -10.19 30.40
N ALA A 623 -10.40 -11.09 29.42
CA ALA A 623 -9.76 -10.87 28.12
C ALA A 623 -10.41 -9.67 27.40
N GLU A 624 -11.73 -9.67 27.26
CA GLU A 624 -12.47 -8.58 26.61
C GLU A 624 -12.28 -7.25 27.35
N ALA A 625 -12.29 -7.24 28.69
CA ALA A 625 -12.05 -6.01 29.47
C ALA A 625 -10.68 -5.38 29.16
N ARG A 626 -9.63 -6.19 29.16
CA ARG A 626 -8.27 -5.72 28.84
C ARG A 626 -8.09 -5.37 27.36
N THR A 627 -8.74 -6.08 26.46
CA THR A 627 -8.82 -5.71 25.03
C THR A 627 -9.47 -4.35 24.85
N ARG A 628 -10.55 -4.05 25.57
CA ARG A 628 -11.17 -2.71 25.56
C ARG A 628 -10.17 -1.63 25.98
N VAL A 629 -9.36 -1.86 27.01
CA VAL A 629 -8.31 -0.93 27.43
C VAL A 629 -7.26 -0.72 26.33
N ALA A 630 -6.74 -1.79 25.73
CA ALA A 630 -5.75 -1.71 24.65
C ALA A 630 -6.28 -0.91 23.45
N ALA A 631 -7.47 -1.26 22.97
CA ALA A 631 -8.15 -0.56 21.90
C ALA A 631 -8.41 0.91 22.25
N GLY A 632 -8.85 1.20 23.48
CA GLY A 632 -9.10 2.56 23.95
C GLY A 632 -7.84 3.42 23.99
N ILE A 633 -6.70 2.87 24.45
CA ILE A 633 -5.41 3.57 24.45
C ILE A 633 -4.95 3.87 23.02
N SER A 634 -4.98 2.87 22.13
CA SER A 634 -4.55 3.02 20.74
C SER A 634 -5.45 4.00 19.97
N VAL A 635 -6.77 3.75 19.95
CA VAL A 635 -7.76 4.55 19.22
C VAL A 635 -7.83 5.96 19.77
N LEU A 636 -7.67 6.21 21.07
CA LEU A 636 -7.73 7.57 21.63
C LEU A 636 -6.35 8.23 21.75
N SER A 637 -5.27 7.65 21.25
CA SER A 637 -3.95 8.30 21.16
C SER A 637 -3.89 9.35 20.03
N ALA A 638 -2.78 10.10 19.95
CA ALA A 638 -2.57 11.12 18.91
C ALA A 638 -2.22 10.54 17.53
N GLY A 639 -1.96 9.23 17.44
CA GLY A 639 -1.75 8.53 16.18
C GLY A 639 -3.00 8.48 15.31
N THR A 640 -2.83 8.12 14.04
CA THR A 640 -3.93 7.67 13.17
C THR A 640 -4.21 6.20 13.49
N PRO A 641 -5.37 5.84 14.06
CA PRO A 641 -5.58 4.48 14.54
C PRO A 641 -5.92 3.52 13.41
N MET A 642 -5.37 2.32 13.52
CA MET A 642 -5.61 1.16 12.69
C MET A 642 -5.81 -0.07 13.58
N PHE A 643 -6.61 -1.03 13.13
CA PHE A 643 -6.67 -2.37 13.70
C PHE A 643 -7.02 -3.41 12.64
N PHE A 644 -6.57 -4.64 12.85
CA PHE A 644 -6.79 -5.75 11.94
C PHE A 644 -8.17 -6.39 12.08
N MET A 645 -8.69 -6.93 10.97
CA MET A 645 -9.98 -7.60 10.93
C MET A 645 -10.14 -8.70 12.00
N GLY A 646 -11.31 -8.71 12.64
CA GLY A 646 -11.70 -9.68 13.68
C GLY A 646 -11.43 -9.19 15.10
N GLU A 647 -10.60 -8.15 15.27
CA GLU A 647 -10.32 -7.54 16.57
C GLU A 647 -11.60 -6.92 17.18
N GLU A 648 -12.50 -6.39 16.35
CA GLU A 648 -13.79 -5.81 16.77
C GLU A 648 -14.79 -6.85 17.31
N ILE A 649 -14.57 -8.15 17.06
CA ILE A 649 -15.37 -9.25 17.60
C ILE A 649 -14.58 -10.16 18.56
N GLY A 650 -13.32 -9.81 18.84
CA GLY A 650 -12.47 -10.55 19.78
C GLY A 650 -12.05 -11.91 19.21
N ALA A 651 -11.64 -11.93 17.94
CA ALA A 651 -11.18 -13.14 17.27
C ALA A 651 -10.00 -13.76 18.04
N GLY A 652 -10.15 -15.03 18.44
CA GLY A 652 -9.08 -15.78 19.12
C GLY A 652 -8.22 -16.64 18.19
N GLU A 653 -8.71 -16.92 16.98
CA GLU A 653 -7.98 -17.71 15.98
C GLU A 653 -6.84 -16.87 15.38
N PRO A 654 -5.65 -17.46 15.17
CA PRO A 654 -4.54 -16.77 14.53
C PRO A 654 -4.85 -16.49 13.06
N PHE A 655 -4.08 -15.58 12.45
CA PHE A 655 -4.12 -15.38 11.00
C PHE A 655 -2.75 -15.71 10.45
N LEU A 656 -2.60 -16.95 9.95
CA LEU A 656 -1.31 -17.53 9.60
C LEU A 656 -1.03 -17.46 8.10
N ILE A 657 0.21 -17.11 7.73
CA ILE A 657 0.70 -17.20 6.34
C ILE A 657 0.48 -18.63 5.81
N GLY A 658 -0.13 -18.75 4.63
CA GLY A 658 -0.39 -20.03 3.95
C GLY A 658 -1.58 -20.85 4.50
N ASP A 659 -2.06 -20.52 5.71
CA ASP A 659 -3.11 -21.27 6.42
C ASP A 659 -4.36 -20.41 6.72
N ILE A 660 -4.50 -19.24 6.08
CA ILE A 660 -5.59 -18.27 6.29
C ILE A 660 -7.01 -18.87 6.23
N LEU A 661 -7.23 -19.88 5.38
CA LEU A 661 -8.55 -20.49 5.19
C LEU A 661 -8.94 -21.37 6.38
N LYS A 662 -7.95 -22.04 6.98
CA LYS A 662 -8.14 -22.97 8.09
C LYS A 662 -8.53 -22.23 9.38
N HIS A 663 -8.04 -21.01 9.56
CA HIS A 663 -8.29 -20.17 10.72
C HIS A 663 -9.30 -19.05 10.45
N ARG A 664 -10.10 -19.17 9.38
CA ARG A 664 -11.11 -18.18 9.01
C ARG A 664 -12.19 -18.05 10.07
N VAL A 665 -12.53 -16.80 10.42
CA VAL A 665 -13.53 -16.47 11.44
C VAL A 665 -14.83 -15.96 10.79
N ASP A 666 -15.98 -16.37 11.33
CA ASP A 666 -17.30 -15.84 10.95
C ASP A 666 -17.54 -14.46 11.58
N ILE A 667 -16.84 -13.42 11.08
CA ILE A 667 -16.92 -12.06 11.64
C ILE A 667 -18.36 -11.54 11.64
N LEU A 668 -19.10 -11.77 10.54
CA LEU A 668 -20.47 -11.29 10.39
C LEU A 668 -21.45 -12.00 11.33
N GLY A 669 -21.24 -13.29 11.63
CA GLY A 669 -22.02 -14.00 12.65
C GLY A 669 -21.61 -13.64 14.07
N GLU A 670 -20.31 -13.56 14.36
CA GLU A 670 -19.80 -13.35 15.72
C GLU A 670 -20.12 -11.97 16.29
N ARG A 671 -20.25 -10.93 15.45
CA ARG A 671 -20.76 -9.61 15.88
C ARG A 671 -22.19 -9.63 16.42
N HIS A 672 -22.93 -10.72 16.20
CA HIS A 672 -24.27 -10.94 16.76
C HIS A 672 -24.30 -12.03 17.84
N ARG A 673 -23.16 -12.68 18.11
CA ARG A 673 -23.00 -13.75 19.09
C ARG A 673 -21.98 -13.34 20.16
N SER A 674 -20.85 -14.05 20.24
CA SER A 674 -19.90 -13.89 21.33
C SER A 674 -19.16 -12.54 21.28
N GLY A 675 -19.01 -11.95 20.09
CA GLY A 675 -18.37 -10.65 19.88
C GLY A 675 -19.30 -9.44 19.95
N ALA A 676 -20.60 -9.60 20.23
CA ALA A 676 -21.57 -8.50 20.12
C ALA A 676 -21.27 -7.31 21.05
N ASN A 677 -20.80 -7.58 22.27
CA ASN A 677 -20.44 -6.56 23.25
C ASN A 677 -19.19 -5.77 22.83
N LEU A 678 -18.17 -6.47 22.34
CA LEU A 678 -16.94 -5.84 21.86
C LEU A 678 -17.20 -5.05 20.57
N PHE A 679 -18.02 -5.57 19.66
CA PHE A 679 -18.42 -4.85 18.45
C PHE A 679 -19.11 -3.53 18.82
N ARG A 680 -20.05 -3.57 19.77
CA ARG A 680 -20.72 -2.38 20.29
C ARG A 680 -19.72 -1.39 20.93
N TYR A 681 -18.74 -1.89 21.68
CA TYR A 681 -17.66 -1.05 22.24
C TYR A 681 -16.88 -0.30 21.16
N TYR A 682 -16.43 -1.00 20.11
CA TYR A 682 -15.71 -0.37 18.99
C TYR A 682 -16.57 0.67 18.28
N GLN A 683 -17.86 0.38 18.03
CA GLN A 683 -18.78 1.36 17.43
C GLN A 683 -18.80 2.69 18.18
N ASP A 684 -18.94 2.63 19.50
CA ASP A 684 -19.08 3.82 20.32
C ASP A 684 -17.74 4.52 20.56
N LEU A 685 -16.64 3.77 20.67
CA LEU A 685 -15.27 4.31 20.74
C LEU A 685 -14.88 5.07 19.46
N ILE A 686 -15.18 4.49 18.29
CA ILE A 686 -14.91 5.09 16.99
C ILE A 686 -15.78 6.35 16.80
N ARG A 687 -17.07 6.27 17.16
CA ARG A 687 -17.96 7.43 17.15
C ARG A 687 -17.42 8.55 18.06
N LEU A 688 -16.96 8.21 19.26
CA LEU A 688 -16.37 9.18 20.19
C LEU A 688 -15.18 9.90 19.55
N ARG A 689 -14.20 9.15 19.03
CA ARG A 689 -13.02 9.73 18.36
C ARG A 689 -13.44 10.64 17.21
N ARG A 690 -14.28 10.14 16.30
CA ARG A 690 -14.69 10.89 15.09
C ARG A 690 -15.48 12.16 15.42
N SER A 691 -16.25 12.16 16.51
CA SER A 691 -17.04 13.31 16.96
C SER A 691 -16.23 14.41 17.66
N SER A 692 -15.03 14.12 18.14
CA SER A 692 -14.18 15.09 18.86
C SER A 692 -13.01 15.55 17.99
N ARG A 693 -12.80 16.86 17.92
CA ARG A 693 -11.62 17.41 17.23
C ARG A 693 -10.36 17.21 18.07
N GLY A 694 -10.45 17.33 19.40
CA GLY A 694 -9.37 17.06 20.33
C GLY A 694 -8.83 15.63 20.22
N LEU A 695 -9.72 14.64 20.15
CA LEU A 695 -9.33 13.23 19.97
C LEU A 695 -8.77 12.91 18.57
N ARG A 696 -8.98 13.77 17.57
CA ARG A 696 -8.38 13.68 16.23
C ARG A 696 -7.11 14.52 16.05
N SER A 697 -6.77 15.37 17.02
CA SER A 697 -5.58 16.23 16.96
C SER A 697 -4.28 15.44 17.10
N ARG A 698 -3.11 16.04 16.85
CA ARG A 698 -1.83 15.43 17.24
C ARG A 698 -1.41 15.78 18.68
N ASN A 699 -2.16 16.63 19.37
CA ASN A 699 -1.81 17.07 20.72
C ASN A 699 -2.19 15.99 21.74
N ILE A 700 -1.19 15.50 22.44
CA ILE A 700 -1.33 14.56 23.56
C ILE A 700 -0.40 14.99 24.69
N ASP A 701 -0.86 14.86 25.93
CA ASP A 701 -0.07 15.17 27.11
C ASP A 701 -0.29 14.11 28.19
N ILE A 702 0.77 13.38 28.58
CA ILE A 702 0.66 12.25 29.52
C ILE A 702 0.77 12.72 30.96
N ILE A 703 -0.37 12.98 31.60
CA ILE A 703 -0.43 13.68 32.87
C ILE A 703 -0.23 12.80 34.11
N HIS A 704 -0.33 11.48 33.95
CA HIS A 704 -0.17 10.50 35.04
C HIS A 704 0.22 9.12 34.51
N ALA A 705 1.13 8.45 35.22
CA ALA A 705 1.43 7.03 35.04
C ALA A 705 1.87 6.44 36.38
N SER A 706 1.19 5.40 36.87
CA SER A 706 1.56 4.67 38.08
C SER A 706 1.66 3.18 37.76
N ASN A 707 2.84 2.61 37.96
CA ASN A 707 3.10 1.21 37.68
C ASN A 707 2.42 0.30 38.71
N GLU A 708 2.46 0.72 39.97
CA GLU A 708 1.95 0.01 41.14
C GLU A 708 0.42 -0.05 41.11
N ASN A 709 -0.22 1.08 40.82
CA ASN A 709 -1.68 1.15 40.72
C ASN A 709 -2.21 0.72 39.35
N ARG A 710 -1.31 0.53 38.37
CA ARG A 710 -1.63 0.20 36.98
C ARG A 710 -2.60 1.20 36.33
N VAL A 711 -2.39 2.51 36.58
CA VAL A 711 -3.21 3.59 36.01
C VAL A 711 -2.35 4.51 35.15
N ILE A 712 -2.82 4.83 33.94
CA ILE A 712 -2.24 5.84 33.05
C ILE A 712 -3.32 6.84 32.63
N ALA A 713 -2.95 8.11 32.53
CA ALA A 713 -3.87 9.15 32.06
C ALA A 713 -3.19 10.16 31.14
N PHE A 714 -3.91 10.59 30.13
CA PHE A 714 -3.45 11.58 29.17
C PHE A 714 -4.57 12.50 28.69
N THR A 715 -4.21 13.71 28.30
CA THR A 715 -5.16 14.66 27.70
C THR A 715 -4.98 14.74 26.18
N ARG A 716 -6.07 15.04 25.49
CA ARG A 716 -6.16 15.29 24.05
C ARG A 716 -6.88 16.60 23.84
N ASN A 717 -6.40 17.45 22.93
CA ASN A 717 -6.99 18.77 22.73
C ASN A 717 -6.69 19.38 21.36
N ASP A 718 -7.57 20.25 20.87
CA ASP A 718 -7.32 21.03 19.64
C ASP A 718 -7.44 22.54 19.86
N GLY A 719 -7.46 22.96 21.13
CA GLY A 719 -7.77 24.32 21.57
C GLY A 719 -9.27 24.61 21.73
N THR A 720 -10.16 23.75 21.21
CA THR A 720 -11.63 23.90 21.35
C THR A 720 -12.26 22.82 22.21
N THR A 721 -11.90 21.55 22.01
CA THR A 721 -12.28 20.46 22.89
C THR A 721 -11.06 19.97 23.67
N ARG A 722 -11.32 19.50 24.89
CA ARG A 722 -10.30 18.90 25.74
C ARG A 722 -10.87 17.66 26.40
N GLU A 723 -10.24 16.54 26.16
CA GLU A 723 -10.58 15.24 26.72
C GLU A 723 -9.46 14.74 27.62
N LEU A 724 -9.83 14.08 28.71
CA LEU A 724 -8.95 13.37 29.63
C LEU A 724 -9.31 11.88 29.54
N VAL A 725 -8.38 11.07 29.07
CA VAL A 725 -8.49 9.62 29.01
C VAL A 725 -7.78 9.04 30.23
N VAL A 726 -8.44 8.16 30.98
CA VAL A 726 -7.88 7.48 32.15
C VAL A 726 -8.10 5.99 32.00
N ALA A 727 -7.02 5.22 31.94
CA ALA A 727 -7.04 3.78 31.76
C ALA A 727 -6.46 3.08 32.98
N SER A 728 -7.08 1.97 33.39
CA SER A 728 -6.63 1.10 34.46
C SER A 728 -6.50 -0.34 33.98
N LEU A 729 -5.37 -0.97 34.31
CA LEU A 729 -5.16 -2.42 34.21
C LEU A 729 -5.13 -3.07 35.61
N ASN A 730 -5.72 -2.40 36.61
CA ASN A 730 -5.88 -2.98 37.93
C ASN A 730 -6.95 -4.08 37.87
N ASN A 731 -6.72 -5.20 38.56
CA ASN A 731 -7.68 -6.30 38.63
C ASN A 731 -8.90 -5.98 39.50
N ARG A 732 -8.84 -4.88 40.25
CA ARG A 732 -9.93 -4.40 41.10
C ARG A 732 -10.28 -2.95 40.76
N PRO A 733 -11.55 -2.57 40.87
CA PRO A 733 -11.95 -1.19 40.70
C PRO A 733 -11.43 -0.32 41.86
N PHE A 734 -11.31 0.97 41.61
CA PHE A 734 -11.09 1.98 42.63
C PHE A 734 -12.43 2.59 43.05
N ASP A 735 -13.25 1.82 43.77
CA ASP A 735 -14.63 2.17 44.16
C ASP A 735 -14.70 3.40 45.08
N ASP A 736 -13.72 3.53 45.98
CA ASP A 736 -13.58 4.68 46.90
C ASP A 736 -12.95 5.91 46.22
N GLY A 737 -12.65 5.80 44.92
CA GLY A 737 -12.05 6.83 44.10
C GLY A 737 -10.52 6.74 43.97
N TYR A 738 -10.03 7.13 42.81
CA TYR A 738 -8.62 7.30 42.48
C TYR A 738 -8.34 8.76 42.19
N THR A 739 -7.28 9.32 42.78
CA THR A 739 -6.90 10.72 42.55
C THR A 739 -5.69 10.81 41.66
N ILE A 740 -5.85 11.48 40.52
CA ILE A 740 -4.74 11.91 39.67
C ILE A 740 -4.27 13.28 40.17
N GLN A 741 -2.95 13.44 40.29
CA GLN A 741 -2.32 14.71 40.62
C GLN A 741 -1.30 15.08 39.54
N SER A 742 -1.42 16.29 39.00
CA SER A 742 -0.51 16.89 38.01
C SER A 742 -0.29 18.37 38.33
N SER A 743 0.37 19.11 37.43
CA SER A 743 0.50 20.57 37.59
C SER A 743 -0.83 21.28 37.39
N THR A 744 -1.00 22.45 37.99
CA THR A 744 -2.19 23.32 37.80
C THR A 744 -2.34 23.81 36.36
N GLU A 745 -1.29 23.79 35.56
CA GLU A 745 -1.35 24.11 34.13
C GLU A 745 -1.94 22.94 33.33
N ARG A 746 -1.48 21.72 33.63
CA ARG A 746 -1.91 20.50 32.93
C ARG A 746 -3.30 20.06 33.39
N LEU A 747 -3.65 20.27 34.66
CA LEU A 747 -4.99 20.06 35.21
C LEU A 747 -5.49 21.36 35.87
N SER A 748 -5.82 22.34 35.04
CA SER A 748 -6.40 23.61 35.49
C SER A 748 -7.75 23.43 36.18
N PRO A 749 -8.13 24.31 37.12
CA PRO A 749 -9.46 24.28 37.72
C PRO A 749 -10.58 24.25 36.66
N GLY A 750 -11.58 23.41 36.87
CA GLY A 750 -12.66 23.22 35.91
C GLY A 750 -13.54 22.01 36.19
N ALA A 751 -14.48 21.79 35.28
CA ALA A 751 -15.47 20.73 35.35
C ALA A 751 -15.25 19.72 34.20
N TRP A 752 -15.33 18.43 34.51
CA TRP A 752 -15.05 17.33 33.57
C TRP A 752 -16.19 16.33 33.60
N GLN A 753 -16.95 16.21 32.51
CA GLN A 753 -18.05 15.27 32.38
C GLN A 753 -17.57 13.91 31.88
N GLU A 754 -17.97 12.81 32.52
CA GLU A 754 -17.77 11.46 31.96
C GLU A 754 -18.62 11.27 30.70
N VAL A 755 -17.96 11.11 29.55
CA VAL A 755 -18.60 10.95 28.24
C VAL A 755 -18.46 9.54 27.67
N PHE A 756 -17.61 8.71 28.27
CA PHE A 756 -17.42 7.31 27.86
C PHE A 756 -16.85 6.49 29.02
N ASN A 757 -17.33 5.25 29.16
CA ASN A 757 -16.86 4.29 30.15
C ASN A 757 -16.82 2.89 29.51
N SER A 758 -15.62 2.31 29.39
CA SER A 758 -15.43 0.98 28.79
C SER A 758 -15.97 -0.17 29.64
N ASP A 759 -16.31 0.09 30.91
CA ASP A 759 -16.92 -0.89 31.81
C ASP A 759 -18.45 -0.83 31.79
N SER A 760 -19.06 -0.10 30.86
CA SER A 760 -20.50 -0.14 30.64
C SER A 760 -21.00 -1.57 30.38
N ARG A 761 -22.16 -1.92 30.96
CA ARG A 761 -22.83 -3.21 30.72
C ARG A 761 -23.17 -3.47 29.26
N PHE A 762 -23.28 -2.41 28.44
CA PHE A 762 -23.48 -2.54 26.99
C PHE A 762 -22.26 -3.12 26.27
N TYR A 763 -21.10 -3.09 26.93
CA TYR A 763 -19.83 -3.63 26.44
C TYR A 763 -19.41 -4.89 27.22
N GLY A 764 -20.30 -5.45 28.06
CA GLY A 764 -20.01 -6.60 28.93
C GLY A 764 -19.28 -6.24 30.22
N GLY A 765 -19.24 -4.96 30.62
CA GLY A 765 -18.66 -4.54 31.90
C GLY A 765 -19.66 -4.53 33.07
N SER A 766 -19.19 -4.03 34.23
CA SER A 766 -19.93 -4.02 35.51
C SER A 766 -20.56 -2.67 35.89
N ASP A 767 -20.55 -1.69 34.97
CA ASP A 767 -21.02 -0.31 35.16
C ASP A 767 -20.28 0.48 36.26
N VAL A 768 -19.04 0.10 36.61
CA VAL A 768 -18.22 0.87 37.57
C VAL A 768 -17.71 2.14 36.88
N GLY A 769 -18.03 3.29 37.44
CA GLY A 769 -17.64 4.59 36.91
C GLY A 769 -18.39 5.72 37.58
N ASN A 770 -18.43 6.89 36.95
CA ASN A 770 -18.93 8.12 37.59
C ASN A 770 -20.37 8.45 37.20
N VAL A 771 -21.08 7.52 36.55
CA VAL A 771 -22.52 7.65 36.20
C VAL A 771 -22.81 8.93 35.39
N GLY A 772 -21.89 9.31 34.50
CA GLY A 772 -22.01 10.55 33.70
C GLY A 772 -21.84 11.85 34.51
N ALA A 773 -21.34 11.76 35.75
CA ALA A 773 -21.14 12.93 36.61
C ALA A 773 -20.14 13.92 36.03
N THR A 774 -20.26 15.16 36.49
CA THR A 774 -19.29 16.22 36.26
C THR A 774 -18.36 16.32 37.46
N LEU A 775 -17.09 16.00 37.25
CA LEU A 775 -16.06 15.93 38.26
C LEU A 775 -15.26 17.25 38.28
N PRO A 776 -15.04 17.85 39.46
CA PRO A 776 -14.20 19.04 39.56
C PRO A 776 -12.72 18.67 39.50
N SER A 777 -11.94 19.44 38.73
CA SER A 777 -10.49 19.55 38.94
C SER A 777 -10.17 20.80 39.76
N GLN A 778 -9.31 20.67 40.77
CA GLN A 778 -8.85 21.78 41.62
C GLN A 778 -7.42 21.50 42.08
N ASP A 779 -6.59 22.55 42.13
CA ASP A 779 -5.18 22.47 42.57
C ASP A 779 -4.37 21.37 41.88
N GLY A 780 -4.61 21.16 40.57
CA GLY A 780 -3.93 20.13 39.78
C GLY A 780 -4.41 18.71 40.07
N ARG A 781 -5.52 18.52 40.78
CA ARG A 781 -6.06 17.22 41.19
C ARG A 781 -7.44 16.98 40.60
N ILE A 782 -7.74 15.72 40.29
CA ILE A 782 -9.08 15.24 39.94
C ILE A 782 -9.25 13.83 40.51
N SER A 783 -10.41 13.58 41.13
CA SER A 783 -10.75 12.30 41.76
C SER A 783 -11.96 11.68 41.06
N MET A 784 -11.90 10.38 40.80
CA MET A 784 -12.91 9.65 40.02
C MET A 784 -12.95 8.18 40.44
N GLN A 785 -14.10 7.53 40.31
CA GLN A 785 -14.16 6.07 40.35
C GLN A 785 -13.58 5.51 39.04
N LEU A 786 -12.74 4.48 39.16
CA LEU A 786 -12.13 3.81 38.01
C LEU A 786 -12.51 2.33 38.00
N PRO A 787 -12.98 1.79 36.86
CA PRO A 787 -13.26 0.36 36.73
C PRO A 787 -12.00 -0.50 36.75
N ALA A 788 -12.15 -1.78 37.10
CA ALA A 788 -11.11 -2.79 36.91
C ALA A 788 -10.90 -3.05 35.42
N ASN A 789 -9.65 -3.17 34.97
CA ASN A 789 -9.32 -3.44 33.56
C ASN A 789 -10.19 -2.61 32.58
N GLY A 790 -10.30 -1.30 32.82
CA GLY A 790 -11.21 -0.43 32.09
C GLY A 790 -10.66 0.98 31.90
N LEU A 791 -11.38 1.76 31.12
CA LEU A 791 -11.00 3.11 30.68
C LEU A 791 -12.22 4.01 30.73
N ILE A 792 -12.03 5.22 31.24
CA ILE A 792 -13.03 6.29 31.15
C ILE A 792 -12.48 7.48 30.37
N VAL A 793 -13.38 8.22 29.73
CA VAL A 793 -13.07 9.48 29.05
C VAL A 793 -13.91 10.58 29.67
N LEU A 794 -13.23 11.61 30.16
CA LEU A 794 -13.85 12.82 30.65
C LEU A 794 -13.67 13.95 29.63
N ARG A 795 -14.69 14.76 29.40
CA ARG A 795 -14.63 15.96 28.56
C ARG A 795 -14.74 17.21 29.42
N ARG A 796 -13.86 18.19 29.17
CA ARG A 796 -13.97 19.50 29.79
C ARG A 796 -15.21 20.23 29.27
N ILE A 797 -16.04 20.75 30.17
CA ILE A 797 -17.25 21.53 29.86
C ILE A 797 -17.11 23.01 30.14
#